data_AF-F8IDC0-F1
#
_entry.id   AF-F8IDC0-F1
#
_cell.length_a   1.000
_cell.length_b   1.000
_cell.length_c   1.000
_cell.angle_alpha   90.00
_cell.angle_beta   90.00
_cell.angle_gamma   90.00
#
_symmetry.space_group_name_H-M   'P 1'
#
loop_
_entity.id
_entity.type
_entity.pdbx_description
1 polymer ?
#
loop_
_entity_poly.entity_id
_entity_poly.type
_entity_poly.pdbx_seq_one_letter_code
_entity_poly.pdbx_strand_id
1 'polypeptide(L)'
;MKGEASMHGVVNWAVHFFMLDEGPLIWLSDFLIICASLGIVVVLTKFRLWKWLWDEWLTTVDHKKIGIMYMIAAILMLFRGGTDGLLMRAQLAWPNMHFLSADHYDQIFTTHGTIMILFMAMPAIIGFFNVAVPLQIGCRDVAFPYLNAISFWLFFFAALLFNLSFVVGGSPDGGWTSYPPYVENQFDPGPGENYYLVALSITGIGTIATGINFLVTILRMRAPGMTFMRMPMFTWSVFVTSVIILFAFPVLAVALALLLIDRDFGSHFFTVNGGGAPMQYVNLFWFWGHPEVYIVILPIFGLMSEVISTFSHKRIFGYSAMVVSMVAIAILSFVTWVHHFFTMGAGPGVNSFFGVSTMAIAIPTGVKVFNWIFTMHKGRLEFKTAMLWSLGVIPNFLIGGLTGVMLAVPPADYQYHNSYFLIAHFHYTLIGGTVFGVFSGLYYWWPKMFGVLLNEKLGRWHFWTFMIGFNICFFPQFFLGFMGMTRRMYTYPAGYGWGVVNLISTIGAFLMGVAFIIFVYNILWSARYGERDTTGDPWDGRTLEWATTSPAPHYNFAIIPTVKGRDAWWLMKQNGESINGPKGVPFRPIHMPNNSGRPFIMSALFFIMGAGFVFQWWILAIVGFVGVLICMAQRSFEYDDSHYIPVEEIEKTEAAAGRL
;
A
#
# COMPACT_ATOMS: atom_id res chain seq x y z
N MET A 1 41.96 33.56 12.35
CA MET A 1 41.79 32.43 13.29
C MET A 1 40.36 32.20 13.81
N LYS A 2 39.52 33.20 14.15
CA LYS A 2 38.10 32.93 14.54
C LYS A 2 37.12 32.66 13.36
N GLY A 3 37.47 33.05 12.13
CA GLY A 3 36.63 32.81 10.93
C GLY A 3 36.90 31.50 10.18
N GLU A 4 38.10 30.91 10.32
CA GLU A 4 38.42 29.61 9.71
C GLU A 4 37.79 28.44 10.47
N ALA A 5 37.72 28.54 11.81
CA ALA A 5 37.07 27.53 12.65
C ALA A 5 35.54 27.45 12.41
N SER A 6 34.88 28.56 12.06
CA SER A 6 33.45 28.55 11.72
C SER A 6 33.19 28.00 10.33
N MET A 7 34.06 28.29 9.35
CA MET A 7 33.90 27.77 8.00
C MET A 7 34.14 26.25 7.95
N HIS A 8 35.17 25.75 8.66
CA HIS A 8 35.37 24.30 8.79
C HIS A 8 34.22 23.59 9.51
N GLY A 9 33.64 24.20 10.55
CA GLY A 9 32.45 23.66 11.22
C GLY A 9 31.22 23.60 10.31
N VAL A 10 30.99 24.64 9.51
CA VAL A 10 29.86 24.70 8.54
C VAL A 10 30.06 23.71 7.39
N VAL A 11 31.29 23.57 6.89
CA VAL A 11 31.61 22.61 5.83
C VAL A 11 31.45 21.18 6.34
N ASN A 12 31.96 20.85 7.52
CA ASN A 12 31.76 19.52 8.11
C ASN A 12 30.29 19.24 8.38
N TRP A 13 29.54 20.21 8.91
CA TRP A 13 28.11 20.09 9.09
C TRP A 13 27.41 19.81 7.75
N ALA A 14 27.73 20.56 6.69
CA ALA A 14 27.12 20.37 5.38
C ALA A 14 27.49 19.01 4.76
N VAL A 15 28.73 18.56 4.93
CA VAL A 15 29.19 17.25 4.44
C VAL A 15 28.38 16.13 5.09
N HIS A 16 28.25 16.12 6.41
CA HIS A 16 27.45 15.10 7.11
C HIS A 16 25.94 15.26 6.86
N PHE A 17 25.44 16.50 6.83
CA PHE A 17 24.02 16.78 6.64
C PHE A 17 23.51 16.35 5.26
N PHE A 18 24.33 16.52 4.21
CA PHE A 18 24.03 16.07 2.85
C PHE A 18 24.64 14.71 2.50
N MET A 19 25.08 13.94 3.51
CA MET A 19 25.60 12.58 3.34
C MET A 19 26.75 12.47 2.32
N LEU A 20 27.55 13.54 2.18
CA LEU A 20 28.64 13.62 1.20
C LEU A 20 29.86 12.78 1.60
N ASP A 21 29.90 12.22 2.79
CA ASP A 21 30.95 11.35 3.30
C ASP A 21 30.62 9.84 3.23
N GLU A 22 29.39 9.49 2.85
CA GLU A 22 28.85 8.11 2.92
C GLU A 22 29.24 7.21 1.73
N GLY A 23 30.11 7.70 0.84
CA GLY A 23 30.74 6.91 -0.21
C GLY A 23 30.01 6.88 -1.56
N PRO A 24 30.57 6.13 -2.54
CA PRO A 24 30.23 6.28 -3.96
C PRO A 24 28.82 5.80 -4.34
N LEU A 25 28.24 4.86 -3.59
CA LEU A 25 26.90 4.34 -3.87
C LEU A 25 25.82 5.40 -3.61
N ILE A 26 25.95 6.15 -2.50
CA ILE A 26 25.01 7.22 -2.15
C ILE A 26 25.19 8.39 -3.11
N TRP A 27 26.43 8.79 -3.42
CA TRP A 27 26.68 9.86 -4.41
C TRP A 27 26.10 9.54 -5.79
N LEU A 28 26.21 8.29 -6.25
CA LEU A 28 25.61 7.86 -7.51
C LEU A 28 24.08 7.97 -7.45
N SER A 29 23.47 7.53 -6.35
CA SER A 29 22.02 7.63 -6.16
C SER A 29 21.56 9.08 -6.17
N ASP A 30 22.21 9.97 -5.41
CA ASP A 30 21.86 11.39 -5.32
C ASP A 30 22.01 12.08 -6.67
N PHE A 31 23.09 11.80 -7.39
CA PHE A 31 23.29 12.29 -8.74
C PHE A 31 22.16 11.84 -9.68
N LEU A 32 21.78 10.56 -9.65
CA LEU A 32 20.69 10.02 -10.48
C LEU A 32 19.34 10.65 -10.11
N ILE A 33 19.07 10.89 -8.81
CA ILE A 33 17.85 11.55 -8.33
C ILE A 33 17.80 13.00 -8.83
N ILE A 34 18.90 13.74 -8.75
CA ILE A 34 19.00 15.12 -9.25
C ILE A 34 18.79 15.13 -10.78
N CYS A 35 19.47 14.26 -11.52
CA CYS A 35 19.31 14.15 -12.97
C CYS A 35 17.87 13.80 -13.37
N ALA A 36 17.24 12.85 -12.68
CA ALA A 36 15.85 12.48 -12.93
C ALA A 36 14.89 13.65 -12.63
N SER A 37 15.08 14.33 -11.50
CA SER A 37 14.27 15.48 -11.09
C SER A 37 14.38 16.64 -12.08
N LEU A 38 15.60 16.97 -12.52
CA LEU A 38 15.84 17.97 -13.56
C LEU A 38 15.22 17.53 -14.89
N GLY A 39 15.34 16.25 -15.25
CA GLY A 39 14.72 15.69 -16.44
C GLY A 39 13.19 15.87 -16.45
N ILE A 40 12.53 15.60 -15.32
CA ILE A 40 11.08 15.83 -15.16
C ILE A 40 10.74 17.30 -15.36
N VAL A 41 11.45 18.23 -14.71
CA VAL A 41 11.24 19.68 -14.84
C VAL A 41 11.43 20.14 -16.29
N VAL A 42 12.47 19.66 -16.97
CA VAL A 42 12.75 19.97 -18.38
C VAL A 42 11.63 19.46 -19.28
N VAL A 43 11.16 18.22 -19.09
CA VAL A 43 10.05 17.65 -19.88
C VAL A 43 8.77 18.46 -19.67
N LEU A 44 8.38 18.72 -18.42
CA LEU A 44 7.18 19.50 -18.10
C LEU A 44 7.24 20.91 -18.70
N THR A 45 8.41 21.56 -18.66
CA THR A 45 8.60 22.91 -19.20
C THR A 45 8.63 22.91 -20.72
N LYS A 46 9.37 22.01 -21.35
CA LYS A 46 9.51 21.91 -22.81
C LYS A 46 8.17 21.64 -23.50
N PHE A 47 7.36 20.75 -22.92
CA PHE A 47 6.04 20.39 -23.46
C PHE A 47 4.90 21.27 -22.90
N ARG A 48 5.21 22.29 -22.09
CA ARG A 48 4.24 23.22 -21.47
C ARG A 48 3.12 22.50 -20.70
N LEU A 49 3.46 21.42 -19.99
CA LEU A 49 2.52 20.56 -19.29
C LEU A 49 2.20 21.01 -17.86
N TRP A 50 2.80 22.09 -17.36
CA TRP A 50 2.58 22.60 -16.01
C TRP A 50 1.12 22.94 -15.71
N LYS A 51 0.44 23.63 -16.65
CA LYS A 51 -0.97 23.98 -16.48
C LYS A 51 -1.86 22.73 -16.45
N TRP A 52 -1.62 21.80 -17.37
CA TRP A 52 -2.32 20.51 -17.40
C TRP A 52 -2.11 19.72 -16.11
N LEU A 53 -0.87 19.63 -15.62
CA LEU A 53 -0.56 18.93 -14.38
C LEU A 53 -1.30 19.55 -13.19
N TRP A 54 -1.32 20.87 -13.09
CA TRP A 54 -2.02 21.58 -12.02
C TRP A 54 -3.54 21.41 -12.10
N ASP A 55 -4.14 21.72 -13.25
CA ASP A 55 -5.60 21.75 -13.43
C ASP A 55 -6.21 20.34 -13.43
N GLU A 56 -5.52 19.34 -14.01
CA GLU A 56 -6.08 18.00 -14.20
C GLU A 56 -5.70 17.00 -13.11
N TRP A 57 -4.56 17.14 -12.43
CA TRP A 57 -4.04 16.11 -11.53
C TRP A 57 -3.75 16.62 -10.13
N LEU A 58 -3.02 17.73 -9.97
CA LEU A 58 -2.62 18.19 -8.64
C LEU A 58 -3.79 18.68 -7.80
N THR A 59 -4.77 19.31 -8.47
CA THR A 59 -5.97 19.88 -7.84
C THR A 59 -7.20 18.98 -7.94
N THR A 60 -7.07 17.79 -8.53
CA THR A 60 -8.21 16.90 -8.80
C THR A 60 -8.85 16.37 -7.52
N VAL A 61 -10.18 16.26 -7.54
CA VAL A 61 -10.96 15.55 -6.52
C VAL A 61 -11.53 14.22 -7.02
N ASP A 62 -11.45 13.95 -8.34
CA ASP A 62 -11.91 12.71 -8.95
C ASP A 62 -11.18 11.49 -8.36
N HIS A 63 -11.94 10.60 -7.71
CA HIS A 63 -11.46 9.35 -7.14
C HIS A 63 -10.64 8.50 -8.12
N LYS A 64 -10.95 8.51 -9.42
CA LYS A 64 -10.23 7.73 -10.44
C LYS A 64 -8.79 8.22 -10.58
N LYS A 65 -8.61 9.54 -10.69
CA LYS A 65 -7.29 10.17 -10.83
C LYS A 65 -6.48 10.07 -9.54
N ILE A 66 -7.11 10.28 -8.38
CA ILE A 66 -6.48 10.03 -7.08
C ILE A 66 -5.99 8.58 -6.98
N GLY A 67 -6.82 7.62 -7.37
CA GLY A 67 -6.47 6.20 -7.41
C GLY A 67 -5.27 5.91 -8.31
N ILE A 68 -5.20 6.50 -9.50
CA ILE A 68 -4.06 6.39 -10.41
C ILE A 68 -2.78 6.99 -9.79
N MET A 69 -2.87 8.14 -9.11
CA MET A 69 -1.70 8.72 -8.46
C MET A 69 -1.18 7.84 -7.30
N TYR A 70 -2.08 7.22 -6.52
CA TYR A 70 -1.73 6.21 -5.53
C TYR A 70 -1.03 4.99 -6.18
N MET A 71 -1.52 4.50 -7.32
CA MET A 71 -0.89 3.41 -8.08
C MET A 71 0.53 3.77 -8.55
N ILE A 72 0.70 4.95 -9.12
CA ILE A 72 2.01 5.43 -9.59
C ILE A 72 2.98 5.53 -8.41
N ALA A 73 2.56 6.14 -7.30
CA ALA A 73 3.38 6.24 -6.11
C ALA A 73 3.78 4.84 -5.58
N ALA A 74 2.84 3.90 -5.52
CA ALA A 74 3.14 2.53 -5.10
C ALA A 74 4.13 1.82 -6.03
N ILE A 75 4.04 1.99 -7.35
CA ILE A 75 5.00 1.41 -8.31
C ILE A 75 6.40 2.02 -8.14
N LEU A 76 6.50 3.33 -7.90
CA LEU A 76 7.78 3.99 -7.62
C LEU A 76 8.38 3.52 -6.29
N MET A 77 7.54 3.35 -5.26
CA MET A 77 7.98 2.83 -3.96
C MET A 77 8.33 1.34 -4.02
N LEU A 78 7.69 0.57 -4.90
CA LEU A 78 8.08 -0.81 -5.20
C LEU A 78 9.47 -0.87 -5.85
N PHE A 79 9.81 0.09 -6.73
CA PHE A 79 11.18 0.20 -7.25
C PHE A 79 12.17 0.53 -6.13
N ARG A 80 11.89 1.55 -5.30
CA ARG A 80 12.77 1.95 -4.19
C ARG A 80 13.01 0.80 -3.20
N GLY A 81 11.95 0.23 -2.65
CA GLY A 81 12.02 -0.88 -1.70
C GLY A 81 12.53 -2.17 -2.34
N GLY A 82 12.23 -2.41 -3.62
CA GLY A 82 12.79 -3.53 -4.39
C GLY A 82 14.30 -3.44 -4.53
N THR A 83 14.84 -2.26 -4.86
CA THR A 83 16.29 -2.02 -4.93
C THR A 83 16.95 -2.23 -3.56
N ASP A 84 16.35 -1.75 -2.46
CA ASP A 84 16.85 -2.05 -1.10
C ASP A 84 16.89 -3.56 -0.83
N GLY A 85 15.85 -4.28 -1.24
CA GLY A 85 15.78 -5.74 -1.19
C GLY A 85 16.95 -6.42 -1.91
N LEU A 86 17.26 -5.95 -3.13
CA LEU A 86 18.38 -6.47 -3.92
C LEU A 86 19.74 -6.15 -3.30
N LEU A 87 19.92 -4.94 -2.76
CA LEU A 87 21.16 -4.53 -2.09
C LEU A 87 21.43 -5.38 -0.84
N MET A 88 20.41 -5.61 -0.01
CA MET A 88 20.52 -6.51 1.15
C MET A 88 20.91 -7.93 0.72
N ARG A 89 20.28 -8.46 -0.33
CA ARG A 89 20.58 -9.81 -0.82
C ARG A 89 21.95 -9.91 -1.49
N ALA A 90 22.43 -8.83 -2.10
CA ALA A 90 23.79 -8.76 -2.64
C ALA A 90 24.83 -8.81 -1.52
N GLN A 91 24.64 -8.05 -0.43
CA GLN A 91 25.49 -8.12 0.76
C GLN A 91 25.49 -9.52 1.39
N LEU A 92 24.34 -10.20 1.41
CA LEU A 92 24.19 -11.53 1.99
C LEU A 92 24.41 -12.69 1.00
N ALA A 93 25.00 -12.44 -0.16
CA ALA A 93 25.20 -13.49 -1.17
C ALA A 93 26.27 -14.50 -0.74
N TRP A 94 27.28 -14.05 0.01
CA TRP A 94 28.41 -14.86 0.45
C TRP A 94 28.85 -14.48 1.88
N PRO A 95 29.40 -15.42 2.67
CA PRO A 95 29.90 -15.12 4.01
C PRO A 95 31.00 -14.05 4.00
N ASN A 96 31.02 -13.22 5.06
CA ASN A 96 32.02 -12.17 5.29
C ASN A 96 32.16 -11.17 4.12
N MET A 97 31.08 -10.90 3.40
CA MET A 97 31.07 -9.83 2.39
C MET A 97 31.12 -8.44 3.01
N HIS A 98 31.71 -7.49 2.28
CA HIS A 98 31.90 -6.09 2.67
C HIS A 98 31.31 -5.11 1.64
N PHE A 99 30.17 -5.47 1.03
CA PHE A 99 29.50 -4.60 0.07
C PHE A 99 28.73 -3.47 0.77
N LEU A 100 28.10 -3.75 1.91
CA LEU A 100 27.48 -2.77 2.80
C LEU A 100 28.13 -2.83 4.19
N SER A 101 28.27 -1.68 4.84
CA SER A 101 28.57 -1.61 6.28
C SER A 101 27.37 -2.09 7.11
N ALA A 102 27.57 -2.27 8.42
CA ALA A 102 26.48 -2.59 9.34
C ALA A 102 25.43 -1.47 9.34
N ASP A 103 25.86 -0.21 9.54
CA ASP A 103 24.97 0.95 9.58
C ASP A 103 24.16 1.11 8.28
N HIS A 104 24.79 0.97 7.11
CA HIS A 104 24.07 1.04 5.84
C HIS A 104 23.10 -0.12 5.66
N TYR A 105 23.50 -1.34 6.05
CA TYR A 105 22.60 -2.49 5.98
C TYR A 105 21.37 -2.26 6.87
N ASP A 106 21.57 -1.68 8.06
CA ASP A 106 20.52 -1.44 9.04
C ASP A 106 19.54 -0.35 8.59
N GLN A 107 20.06 0.74 8.03
CA GLN A 107 19.27 1.77 7.37
C GLN A 107 18.47 1.24 6.18
N ILE A 108 19.10 0.41 5.33
CA ILE A 108 18.47 -0.14 4.12
C ILE A 108 17.35 -1.12 4.50
N PHE A 109 17.56 -2.05 5.44
CA PHE A 109 16.50 -2.99 5.80
C PHE A 109 15.33 -2.31 6.52
N THR A 110 15.61 -1.26 7.29
CA THR A 110 14.60 -0.45 7.96
C THR A 110 13.74 0.32 6.96
N THR A 111 14.40 0.98 6.01
CA THR A 111 13.78 1.69 4.89
C THR A 111 12.95 0.74 4.03
N HIS A 112 13.51 -0.42 3.66
CA HIS A 112 12.81 -1.46 2.90
C HIS A 112 11.49 -1.88 3.56
N GLY A 113 11.54 -2.27 4.83
CA GLY A 113 10.34 -2.74 5.54
C GLY A 113 9.26 -1.66 5.64
N THR A 114 9.67 -0.43 5.97
CA THR A 114 8.76 0.71 6.12
C THR A 114 8.13 1.09 4.77
N ILE A 115 8.93 1.18 3.71
CA ILE A 115 8.45 1.49 2.35
C ILE A 115 7.49 0.42 1.87
N MET A 116 7.86 -0.86 1.97
CA MET A 116 7.07 -1.94 1.36
C MET A 116 5.68 -2.07 2.00
N ILE A 117 5.55 -1.90 3.32
CA ILE A 117 4.26 -2.02 4.02
C ILE A 117 3.46 -0.72 3.88
N LEU A 118 4.03 0.42 4.26
CA LEU A 118 3.28 1.66 4.47
C LEU A 118 3.27 2.59 3.26
N PHE A 119 4.30 2.53 2.42
CA PHE A 119 4.43 3.40 1.24
C PHE A 119 4.28 2.66 -0.11
N MET A 120 4.12 1.34 -0.11
CA MET A 120 3.85 0.54 -1.31
C MET A 120 2.55 -0.25 -1.19
N ALA A 121 2.43 -1.18 -0.24
CA ALA A 121 1.25 -2.04 -0.15
C ALA A 121 -0.01 -1.25 0.18
N MET A 122 0.03 -0.39 1.20
CA MET A 122 -1.09 0.47 1.58
C MET A 122 -1.58 1.39 0.45
N PRO A 123 -0.74 2.23 -0.18
CA PRO A 123 -1.20 3.06 -1.29
C PRO A 123 -1.63 2.25 -2.50
N ALA A 124 -1.04 1.08 -2.77
CA ALA A 124 -1.54 0.20 -3.83
C ALA A 124 -2.99 -0.22 -3.55
N ILE A 125 -3.28 -0.61 -2.32
CA ILE A 125 -4.62 -1.06 -1.95
C ILE A 125 -5.62 0.10 -1.97
N ILE A 126 -5.26 1.25 -1.40
CA ILE A 126 -6.09 2.46 -1.40
C ILE A 126 -6.32 2.97 -2.83
N GLY A 127 -5.35 2.81 -3.73
CA GLY A 127 -5.52 3.11 -5.14
C GLY A 127 -6.62 2.25 -5.78
N PHE A 128 -6.69 0.96 -5.46
CA PHE A 128 -7.81 0.11 -5.91
C PHE A 128 -9.15 0.47 -5.27
N PHE A 129 -9.18 0.92 -4.00
CA PHE A 129 -10.41 1.41 -3.38
C PHE A 129 -10.98 2.55 -4.22
N ASN A 130 -10.11 3.51 -4.52
CA ASN A 130 -10.40 4.68 -5.31
C ASN A 130 -10.85 4.33 -6.72
N VAL A 131 -10.14 3.46 -7.43
CA VAL A 131 -10.51 3.12 -8.82
C VAL A 131 -11.82 2.35 -8.88
N ALA A 132 -11.99 1.30 -8.07
CA ALA A 132 -13.06 0.32 -8.29
C ALA A 132 -14.30 0.52 -7.43
N VAL A 133 -14.19 0.95 -6.16
CA VAL A 133 -15.35 0.92 -5.23
C VAL A 133 -16.49 1.84 -5.67
N PRO A 134 -16.27 3.13 -6.01
CA PRO A 134 -17.36 3.99 -6.45
C PRO A 134 -18.08 3.47 -7.71
N LEU A 135 -17.31 2.92 -8.64
CA LEU A 135 -17.84 2.28 -9.85
C LEU A 135 -18.65 1.01 -9.53
N GLN A 136 -18.16 0.17 -8.62
CA GLN A 136 -18.81 -1.07 -8.20
C GLN A 136 -20.13 -0.84 -7.48
N ILE A 137 -20.24 0.23 -6.69
CA ILE A 137 -21.47 0.56 -5.96
C ILE A 137 -22.42 1.45 -6.75
N GLY A 138 -22.05 1.87 -7.96
CA GLY A 138 -22.89 2.67 -8.85
C GLY A 138 -23.02 4.14 -8.43
N CYS A 139 -22.00 4.72 -7.79
CA CYS A 139 -21.99 6.14 -7.40
C CYS A 139 -21.06 6.98 -8.28
N ARG A 140 -21.23 8.31 -8.23
CA ARG A 140 -20.49 9.26 -9.08
C ARG A 140 -19.12 9.62 -8.53
N ASP A 141 -18.99 9.63 -7.21
CA ASP A 141 -17.74 9.90 -6.50
C ASP A 141 -17.81 9.33 -5.07
N VAL A 142 -16.75 9.50 -4.29
CA VAL A 142 -16.69 9.20 -2.85
C VAL A 142 -17.47 10.22 -2.01
N ALA A 143 -17.73 9.89 -0.74
CA ALA A 143 -18.50 10.73 0.18
C ALA A 143 -17.84 12.07 0.48
N PHE A 144 -16.51 12.09 0.57
CA PHE A 144 -15.73 13.28 0.85
C PHE A 144 -14.59 13.44 -0.19
N PRO A 145 -14.88 13.95 -1.40
CA PRO A 145 -13.87 14.09 -2.47
C PRO A 145 -12.67 14.97 -2.08
N TYR A 146 -12.94 16.07 -1.37
CA TYR A 146 -11.90 16.95 -0.84
C TYR A 146 -10.99 16.24 0.19
N LEU A 147 -11.58 15.46 1.10
CA LEU A 147 -10.84 14.69 2.09
C LEU A 147 -10.00 13.59 1.41
N ASN A 148 -10.51 12.99 0.34
CA ASN A 148 -9.79 12.01 -0.47
C ASN A 148 -8.51 12.60 -1.10
N ALA A 149 -8.60 13.82 -1.63
CA ALA A 149 -7.44 14.53 -2.16
C ALA A 149 -6.42 14.84 -1.05
N ILE A 150 -6.88 15.26 0.14
CA ILE A 150 -6.00 15.47 1.31
C ILE A 150 -5.28 14.18 1.70
N SER A 151 -6.01 13.06 1.79
CA SER A 151 -5.44 11.75 2.14
C SER A 151 -4.29 11.36 1.23
N PHE A 152 -4.44 11.56 -0.08
CA PHE A 152 -3.37 11.32 -1.04
C PHE A 152 -2.17 12.23 -0.81
N TRP A 153 -2.40 13.55 -0.69
CA TRP A 153 -1.30 14.49 -0.55
C TRP A 153 -0.55 14.34 0.78
N LEU A 154 -1.24 14.05 1.90
CA LEU A 154 -0.58 13.75 3.18
C LEU A 154 0.33 12.52 3.05
N PHE A 155 -0.17 11.45 2.41
CA PHE A 155 0.63 10.28 2.09
C PHE A 155 1.84 10.63 1.23
N PHE A 156 1.64 11.39 0.14
CA PHE A 156 2.71 11.73 -0.80
C PHE A 156 3.82 12.56 -0.12
N PHE A 157 3.44 13.59 0.63
CA PHE A 157 4.39 14.44 1.33
C PHE A 157 5.07 13.74 2.50
N ALA A 158 4.39 12.81 3.18
CA ALA A 158 5.01 11.91 4.14
C ALA A 158 6.03 10.97 3.49
N ALA A 159 5.68 10.37 2.34
CA ALA A 159 6.60 9.52 1.58
C ALA A 159 7.81 10.33 1.09
N LEU A 160 7.59 11.57 0.65
CA LEU A 160 8.67 12.48 0.28
C LEU A 160 9.58 12.78 1.48
N LEU A 161 9.00 13.12 2.65
CA LEU A 161 9.76 13.36 3.87
C LEU A 161 10.61 12.14 4.25
N PHE A 162 10.02 10.94 4.23
CA PHE A 162 10.74 9.71 4.53
C PHE A 162 11.85 9.42 3.51
N ASN A 163 11.62 9.61 2.21
CA ASN A 163 12.65 9.37 1.20
C ASN A 163 13.78 10.42 1.21
N LEU A 164 13.53 11.62 1.77
CA LEU A 164 14.60 12.60 1.97
C LEU A 164 15.63 12.17 3.00
N SER A 165 15.30 11.26 3.91
CA SER A 165 16.26 10.71 4.89
C SER A 165 17.44 10.00 4.23
N PHE A 166 17.28 9.59 2.97
CA PHE A 166 18.33 8.93 2.20
C PHE A 166 19.43 9.88 1.72
N VAL A 167 19.12 11.17 1.59
CA VAL A 167 20.04 12.21 1.06
C VAL A 167 20.39 13.22 2.14
N VAL A 168 19.51 13.38 3.14
CA VAL A 168 19.61 14.41 4.16
C VAL A 168 19.47 13.78 5.54
N GLY A 169 20.49 13.96 6.39
CA GLY A 169 20.46 13.59 7.80
C GLY A 169 20.59 12.10 8.15
N GLY A 170 20.30 11.18 7.23
CA GLY A 170 20.41 9.74 7.45
C GLY A 170 19.07 9.05 7.68
N SER A 171 18.98 7.80 7.22
CA SER A 171 17.75 7.00 7.31
C SER A 171 17.63 6.32 8.68
N PRO A 172 16.42 5.98 9.15
CA PRO A 172 16.25 5.22 10.39
C PRO A 172 16.91 3.84 10.30
N ASP A 173 17.48 3.36 11.40
CA ASP A 173 18.14 2.04 11.49
C ASP A 173 17.51 1.10 12.56
N GLY A 174 16.44 1.55 13.22
CA GLY A 174 15.67 0.82 14.25
C GLY A 174 14.90 -0.43 13.80
N GLY A 175 14.95 -0.75 12.50
CA GLY A 175 13.99 -1.63 11.85
C GLY A 175 12.61 -1.01 11.72
N TRP A 176 11.77 -1.53 10.82
CA TRP A 176 10.41 -0.98 10.60
C TRP A 176 9.50 -0.99 11.85
N THR A 177 9.92 -1.69 12.90
CA THR A 177 9.24 -1.78 14.19
C THR A 177 9.71 -0.73 15.20
N SER A 178 10.88 -0.10 14.98
CA SER A 178 11.48 0.96 15.80
C SER A 178 11.28 0.80 17.31
N TYR A 179 11.93 -0.20 17.91
CA TYR A 179 11.70 -0.51 19.33
C TYR A 179 12.57 0.33 20.28
N PRO A 180 11.97 0.98 21.28
CA PRO A 180 12.69 1.39 22.48
C PRO A 180 13.22 0.14 23.25
N PRO A 181 14.36 0.25 23.95
CA PRO A 181 15.14 1.47 24.15
C PRO A 181 16.08 1.80 22.99
N TYR A 182 16.24 0.95 21.97
CA TYR A 182 17.25 1.17 20.91
C TYR A 182 17.05 2.49 20.15
N VAL A 183 15.80 2.82 19.83
CA VAL A 183 15.48 4.04 19.07
C VAL A 183 15.31 5.27 19.96
N GLU A 184 15.77 5.24 21.21
CA GLU A 184 15.80 6.41 22.10
C GLU A 184 17.08 7.21 21.85
N ASN A 185 17.07 8.52 22.13
CA ASN A 185 18.22 9.41 21.92
C ASN A 185 19.52 8.96 22.63
N GLN A 186 19.41 8.15 23.68
CA GLN A 186 20.58 7.60 24.36
C GLN A 186 21.39 6.64 23.46
N PHE A 187 20.73 5.95 22.53
CA PHE A 187 21.31 4.91 21.69
C PHE A 187 21.33 5.32 20.21
N ASP A 188 20.25 5.95 19.73
CA ASP A 188 20.13 6.52 18.39
C ASP A 188 19.80 8.03 18.46
N PRO A 189 20.82 8.91 18.56
CA PRO A 189 20.62 10.36 18.62
C PRO A 189 20.37 11.01 17.25
N GLY A 190 20.42 10.26 16.16
CA GLY A 190 20.30 10.79 14.80
C GLY A 190 18.88 11.27 14.46
N PRO A 191 18.71 12.01 13.36
CA PRO A 191 17.38 12.41 12.88
C PRO A 191 16.61 11.27 12.21
N GLY A 192 17.27 10.12 11.96
CA GLY A 192 16.71 8.97 11.23
C GLY A 192 15.40 8.46 11.82
N GLU A 193 15.37 8.18 13.13
CA GLU A 193 14.13 7.77 13.78
C GLU A 193 13.07 8.89 13.76
N ASN A 194 13.47 10.17 13.87
CA ASN A 194 12.49 11.26 13.76
C ASN A 194 11.83 11.30 12.37
N TYR A 195 12.57 10.99 11.29
CA TYR A 195 11.97 10.81 9.95
C TYR A 195 10.89 9.74 9.96
N TYR A 196 11.16 8.58 10.57
CA TYR A 196 10.20 7.49 10.70
C TYR A 196 8.95 7.96 11.45
N LEU A 197 9.09 8.48 12.67
CA LEU A 197 7.98 8.88 13.53
C LEU A 197 7.09 9.93 12.89
N VAL A 198 7.70 10.98 12.33
CA VAL A 198 6.99 12.13 11.76
C VAL A 198 6.32 11.77 10.43
N ALA A 199 7.03 11.09 9.52
CA ALA A 199 6.43 10.69 8.24
C ALA A 199 5.26 9.73 8.46
N LEU A 200 5.41 8.75 9.35
CA LEU A 200 4.33 7.82 9.66
C LEU A 200 3.14 8.48 10.36
N SER A 201 3.37 9.48 11.20
CA SER A 201 2.29 10.27 11.79
C SER A 201 1.49 11.03 10.73
N ILE A 202 2.16 11.69 9.77
CA ILE A 202 1.51 12.45 8.71
C ILE A 202 0.70 11.53 7.79
N THR A 203 1.29 10.43 7.30
CA THR A 203 0.56 9.47 6.44
C THR A 203 -0.57 8.78 7.20
N GLY A 204 -0.40 8.53 8.50
CA GLY A 204 -1.42 7.95 9.38
C GLY A 204 -2.71 8.78 9.42
N ILE A 205 -2.60 10.11 9.47
CA ILE A 205 -3.76 11.02 9.37
C ILE A 205 -4.50 10.80 8.04
N GLY A 206 -3.76 10.73 6.93
CA GLY A 206 -4.31 10.47 5.60
C GLY A 206 -5.02 9.11 5.51
N THR A 207 -4.45 8.06 6.09
CA THR A 207 -5.03 6.72 6.11
C THR A 207 -6.32 6.65 6.94
N ILE A 208 -6.36 7.30 8.11
CA ILE A 208 -7.60 7.41 8.91
C ILE A 208 -8.69 8.10 8.09
N ALA A 209 -8.37 9.22 7.45
CA ALA A 209 -9.29 9.95 6.59
C ALA A 209 -9.82 9.09 5.43
N THR A 210 -8.97 8.27 4.81
CA THR A 210 -9.37 7.29 3.79
C THR A 210 -10.35 6.26 4.35
N GLY A 211 -10.06 5.71 5.54
CA GLY A 211 -10.95 4.75 6.22
C GLY A 211 -12.34 5.35 6.48
N ILE A 212 -12.41 6.58 6.99
CA ILE A 212 -13.69 7.29 7.21
C ILE A 212 -14.42 7.47 5.88
N ASN A 213 -13.71 7.91 4.84
CA ASN A 213 -14.30 8.23 3.55
C ASN A 213 -14.94 7.02 2.88
N PHE A 214 -14.20 5.91 2.77
CA PHE A 214 -14.75 4.69 2.16
C PHE A 214 -15.83 4.03 3.01
N LEU A 215 -15.74 4.10 4.34
CA LEU A 215 -16.81 3.62 5.22
C LEU A 215 -18.12 4.36 4.93
N VAL A 216 -18.11 5.70 4.92
CA VAL A 216 -19.32 6.49 4.66
C VAL A 216 -19.81 6.29 3.22
N THR A 217 -18.91 6.26 2.25
CA THR A 217 -19.22 6.02 0.83
C THR A 217 -20.00 4.71 0.65
N ILE A 218 -19.50 3.61 1.18
CA ILE A 218 -20.14 2.28 1.06
C ILE A 218 -21.46 2.23 1.84
N LEU A 219 -21.56 2.91 2.98
CA LEU A 219 -22.79 2.90 3.77
C LEU A 219 -23.92 3.71 3.12
N ARG A 220 -23.60 4.89 2.56
CA ARG A 220 -24.57 5.93 2.23
C ARG A 220 -24.73 6.25 0.74
N MET A 221 -23.78 5.89 -0.13
CA MET A 221 -23.81 6.29 -1.54
C MET A 221 -24.08 5.15 -2.52
N ARG A 222 -24.47 3.96 -2.03
CA ARG A 222 -24.81 2.83 -2.91
C ARG A 222 -26.00 3.13 -3.83
N ALA A 223 -25.93 2.60 -5.03
CA ALA A 223 -27.01 2.60 -5.99
C ALA A 223 -28.31 1.98 -5.40
N PRO A 224 -29.50 2.52 -5.75
CA PRO A 224 -30.77 1.99 -5.29
C PRO A 224 -30.93 0.50 -5.57
N GLY A 225 -31.46 -0.26 -4.61
CA GLY A 225 -31.64 -1.71 -4.71
C GLY A 225 -30.41 -2.55 -4.35
N MET A 226 -29.23 -1.94 -4.16
CA MET A 226 -28.04 -2.63 -3.67
C MET A 226 -28.07 -2.77 -2.15
N THR A 227 -28.61 -3.89 -1.66
CA THR A 227 -28.48 -4.26 -0.24
C THR A 227 -27.04 -4.69 0.07
N PHE A 228 -26.67 -4.75 1.36
CA PHE A 228 -25.35 -5.22 1.78
C PHE A 228 -24.98 -6.57 1.16
N MET A 229 -25.89 -7.56 1.19
CA MET A 229 -25.64 -8.90 0.62
C MET A 229 -25.72 -8.98 -0.91
N ARG A 230 -25.83 -7.84 -1.60
CA ARG A 230 -25.74 -7.70 -3.06
C ARG A 230 -24.47 -6.97 -3.51
N MET A 231 -23.68 -6.41 -2.59
CA MET A 231 -22.44 -5.72 -2.96
C MET A 231 -21.39 -6.70 -3.53
N PRO A 232 -20.52 -6.27 -4.45
CA PRO A 232 -19.35 -7.06 -4.86
C PRO A 232 -18.47 -7.46 -3.67
N MET A 233 -17.71 -8.55 -3.82
CA MET A 233 -16.86 -9.08 -2.76
C MET A 233 -15.69 -8.14 -2.46
N PHE A 234 -15.15 -7.46 -3.49
CA PHE A 234 -14.17 -6.40 -3.29
C PHE A 234 -14.73 -5.24 -2.47
N THR A 235 -15.94 -4.77 -2.75
CA THR A 235 -16.56 -3.71 -1.94
C THR A 235 -16.73 -4.13 -0.47
N TRP A 236 -17.13 -5.39 -0.21
CA TRP A 236 -17.20 -5.90 1.16
C TRP A 236 -15.86 -5.95 1.87
N SER A 237 -14.79 -6.35 1.18
CA SER A 237 -13.46 -6.38 1.80
C SER A 237 -12.97 -4.97 2.10
N VAL A 238 -13.25 -3.98 1.24
CA VAL A 238 -12.94 -2.56 1.51
C VAL A 238 -13.74 -2.03 2.69
N PHE A 239 -15.03 -2.38 2.80
CA PHE A 239 -15.85 -2.01 3.96
C PHE A 239 -15.25 -2.51 5.27
N VAL A 240 -14.92 -3.80 5.33
CA VAL A 240 -14.31 -4.42 6.51
C VAL A 240 -12.94 -3.80 6.82
N THR A 241 -12.13 -3.58 5.79
CA THR A 241 -10.82 -2.94 5.93
C THR A 241 -10.91 -1.52 6.47
N SER A 242 -11.89 -0.75 5.99
CA SER A 242 -12.16 0.61 6.48
C SER A 242 -12.53 0.62 7.97
N VAL A 243 -13.29 -0.38 8.44
CA VAL A 243 -13.59 -0.54 9.87
C VAL A 243 -12.32 -0.82 10.68
N ILE A 244 -11.46 -1.73 10.23
CA ILE A 244 -10.21 -2.05 10.94
C ILE A 244 -9.30 -0.82 11.00
N ILE A 245 -9.18 -0.05 9.91
CA ILE A 245 -8.39 1.19 9.87
C ILE A 245 -8.80 2.14 11.00
N LEU A 246 -10.11 2.37 11.18
CA LEU A 246 -10.62 3.31 12.19
C LEU A 246 -10.32 2.90 13.63
N PHE A 247 -10.26 1.60 13.91
CA PHE A 247 -9.97 1.10 15.25
C PHE A 247 -8.48 0.91 15.52
N ALA A 248 -7.67 0.61 14.48
CA ALA A 248 -6.25 0.31 14.64
C ALA A 248 -5.34 1.54 14.55
N PHE A 249 -5.54 2.42 13.56
CA PHE A 249 -4.62 3.54 13.31
C PHE A 249 -4.51 4.57 14.43
N PRO A 250 -5.58 4.89 15.20
CA PRO A 250 -5.43 5.79 16.34
C PRO A 250 -4.39 5.30 17.37
N VAL A 251 -4.23 3.98 17.52
CA VAL A 251 -3.24 3.40 18.45
C VAL A 251 -1.82 3.63 17.94
N LEU A 252 -1.57 3.45 16.64
CA LEU A 252 -0.28 3.81 16.04
C LEU A 252 0.02 5.30 16.20
N ALA A 253 -0.96 6.16 15.91
CA ALA A 253 -0.79 7.61 16.03
C ALA A 253 -0.34 8.01 17.45
N VAL A 254 -0.95 7.40 18.48
CA VAL A 254 -0.54 7.63 19.87
C VAL A 254 0.84 7.03 20.15
N ALA A 255 1.13 5.80 19.72
CA ALA A 255 2.44 5.17 19.96
C ALA A 255 3.59 5.99 19.37
N LEU A 256 3.46 6.44 18.12
CA LEU A 256 4.44 7.28 17.44
C LEU A 256 4.56 8.66 18.10
N ALA A 257 3.43 9.26 18.48
CA ALA A 257 3.44 10.56 19.18
C ALA A 257 4.15 10.46 20.54
N LEU A 258 3.87 9.43 21.34
CA LEU A 258 4.52 9.23 22.63
C LEU A 258 6.03 9.05 22.48
N LEU A 259 6.48 8.27 21.49
CA LEU A 259 7.90 8.06 21.23
C LEU A 259 8.58 9.33 20.69
N LEU A 260 7.88 10.11 19.85
CA LEU A 260 8.37 11.42 19.40
C LEU A 260 8.49 12.40 20.58
N ILE A 261 7.56 12.36 21.55
CA ILE A 261 7.65 13.22 22.74
C ILE A 261 8.82 12.81 23.65
N ASP A 262 9.09 11.51 23.79
CA ASP A 262 10.30 11.04 24.51
C ASP A 262 11.57 11.59 23.86
N ARG A 263 11.64 11.55 22.52
CA ARG A 263 12.82 12.03 21.76
C ARG A 263 12.96 13.55 21.70
N ASP A 264 11.90 14.28 21.37
CA ASP A 264 12.00 15.72 21.09
C ASP A 264 11.77 16.61 22.33
N PHE A 265 10.98 16.14 23.29
CA PHE A 265 10.60 16.91 24.48
C PHE A 265 11.14 16.31 25.79
N GLY A 266 11.82 15.16 25.71
CA GLY A 266 12.47 14.53 26.86
C GLY A 266 11.49 13.92 27.87
N SER A 267 10.32 13.46 27.43
CA SER A 267 9.46 12.66 28.29
C SER A 267 10.02 11.26 28.53
N HIS A 268 9.34 10.48 29.37
CA HIS A 268 9.81 9.18 29.84
C HIS A 268 8.73 8.09 29.74
N PHE A 269 8.01 8.00 28.62
CA PHE A 269 7.03 6.93 28.41
C PHE A 269 7.70 5.56 28.24
N PHE A 270 8.76 5.50 27.44
CA PHE A 270 9.45 4.27 27.05
C PHE A 270 10.93 4.24 27.47
N THR A 271 11.52 5.38 27.86
CA THR A 271 12.90 5.42 28.34
C THR A 271 13.12 4.61 29.63
N VAL A 272 14.22 3.85 29.69
CA VAL A 272 14.55 3.03 30.88
C VAL A 272 15.00 3.89 32.07
N ASN A 273 15.82 4.92 31.82
CA ASN A 273 16.39 5.77 32.88
C ASN A 273 15.32 6.63 33.59
N GLY A 274 14.27 7.01 32.87
CA GLY A 274 13.17 7.81 33.40
C GLY A 274 12.05 6.99 34.08
N GLY A 275 12.23 5.68 34.24
CA GLY A 275 11.21 4.78 34.82
C GLY A 275 10.07 4.40 33.87
N GLY A 276 10.23 4.66 32.57
CA GLY A 276 9.28 4.28 31.52
C GLY A 276 9.29 2.77 31.24
N ALA A 277 8.39 2.34 30.35
CA ALA A 277 8.19 0.92 30.02
C ALA A 277 8.42 0.65 28.52
N PRO A 278 9.64 0.30 28.08
CA PRO A 278 9.93 0.01 26.66
C PRO A 278 9.00 -1.06 26.06
N MET A 279 8.66 -2.08 26.85
CA MET A 279 7.75 -3.16 26.44
C MET A 279 6.33 -2.67 26.13
N GLN A 280 5.92 -1.53 26.70
CA GLN A 280 4.60 -0.95 26.41
C GLN A 280 4.53 -0.41 24.98
N TYR A 281 5.63 0.13 24.44
CA TYR A 281 5.70 0.50 23.02
C TYR A 281 5.46 -0.72 22.13
N VAL A 282 6.14 -1.85 22.41
CA VAL A 282 5.98 -3.11 21.67
C VAL A 282 4.51 -3.55 21.67
N ASN A 283 3.85 -3.49 22.83
CA ASN A 283 2.44 -3.83 22.95
C ASN A 283 1.54 -2.89 22.12
N LEU A 284 1.72 -1.57 22.22
CA LEU A 284 0.94 -0.58 21.46
C LEU A 284 1.16 -0.71 19.95
N PHE A 285 2.41 -0.85 19.53
CA PHE A 285 2.78 -1.01 18.13
C PHE A 285 2.09 -2.23 17.53
N TRP A 286 2.14 -3.39 18.17
CA TRP A 286 1.50 -4.59 17.62
C TRP A 286 -0.01 -4.62 17.74
N PHE A 287 -0.59 -3.92 18.72
CA PHE A 287 -2.03 -3.71 18.77
C PHE A 287 -2.54 -3.06 17.47
N TRP A 288 -1.75 -2.17 16.86
CA TRP A 288 -1.98 -1.70 15.49
C TRP A 288 -1.45 -2.67 14.42
N GLY A 289 -0.21 -3.13 14.56
CA GLY A 289 0.56 -3.76 13.49
C GLY A 289 -0.02 -5.10 13.05
N HIS A 290 -0.67 -5.84 13.94
CA HIS A 290 -1.33 -7.07 13.55
C HIS A 290 -2.68 -6.85 12.82
N PRO A 291 -3.58 -5.97 13.28
CA PRO A 291 -4.68 -5.50 12.44
C PRO A 291 -4.23 -4.95 11.07
N GLU A 292 -3.10 -4.23 11.01
CA GLU A 292 -2.56 -3.70 9.76
C GLU A 292 -2.25 -4.78 8.73
N VAL A 293 -1.71 -5.93 9.14
CA VAL A 293 -1.49 -7.03 8.18
C VAL A 293 -2.78 -7.55 7.56
N TYR A 294 -3.93 -7.39 8.25
CA TYR A 294 -5.24 -7.70 7.67
C TYR A 294 -5.78 -6.60 6.76
N ILE A 295 -5.48 -5.34 7.08
CA ILE A 295 -5.78 -4.19 6.21
C ILE A 295 -5.12 -4.38 4.84
N VAL A 296 -3.90 -4.93 4.80
CA VAL A 296 -3.20 -5.16 3.53
C VAL A 296 -3.62 -6.43 2.77
N ILE A 297 -4.24 -7.43 3.41
CA ILE A 297 -4.60 -8.70 2.74
C ILE A 297 -6.09 -8.82 2.41
N LEU A 298 -6.99 -8.28 3.24
CA LEU A 298 -8.43 -8.43 3.05
C LEU A 298 -8.92 -7.83 1.72
N PRO A 299 -8.49 -6.63 1.31
CA PRO A 299 -8.85 -6.08 0.01
C PRO A 299 -8.44 -6.97 -1.15
N ILE A 300 -7.25 -7.54 -1.07
CA ILE A 300 -6.70 -8.44 -2.07
C ILE A 300 -7.52 -9.72 -2.16
N PHE A 301 -7.99 -10.27 -1.05
CA PHE A 301 -8.93 -11.39 -1.08
C PHE A 301 -10.25 -11.04 -1.77
N GLY A 302 -10.76 -9.83 -1.59
CA GLY A 302 -11.92 -9.34 -2.32
C GLY A 302 -11.64 -9.22 -3.83
N LEU A 303 -10.51 -8.62 -4.19
CA LEU A 303 -10.05 -8.42 -5.56
C LEU A 303 -9.90 -9.75 -6.29
N MET A 304 -9.19 -10.70 -5.68
CA MET A 304 -9.04 -12.05 -6.22
C MET A 304 -10.39 -12.73 -6.42
N SER A 305 -11.36 -12.50 -5.53
CA SER A 305 -12.70 -13.08 -5.68
C SER A 305 -13.39 -12.59 -6.96
N GLU A 306 -13.20 -11.32 -7.32
CA GLU A 306 -13.72 -10.75 -8.58
C GLU A 306 -12.97 -11.31 -9.81
N VAL A 307 -11.64 -11.35 -9.75
CA VAL A 307 -10.80 -11.89 -10.85
C VAL A 307 -11.11 -13.36 -11.10
N ILE A 308 -11.12 -14.18 -10.06
CA ILE A 308 -11.42 -15.62 -10.14
C ILE A 308 -12.85 -15.84 -10.65
N SER A 309 -13.82 -15.06 -10.20
CA SER A 309 -15.21 -15.17 -10.68
C SER A 309 -15.34 -14.80 -12.16
N THR A 310 -14.67 -13.73 -12.59
CA THR A 310 -14.68 -13.25 -13.98
C THR A 310 -14.07 -14.29 -14.91
N PHE A 311 -12.82 -14.69 -14.67
CA PHE A 311 -12.11 -15.62 -15.56
C PHE A 311 -12.47 -17.09 -15.37
N SER A 312 -13.38 -17.42 -14.43
CA SER A 312 -14.02 -18.74 -14.35
C SER A 312 -15.41 -18.77 -14.98
N HIS A 313 -15.93 -17.63 -15.45
CA HIS A 313 -17.28 -17.46 -15.99
C HIS A 313 -18.38 -17.95 -15.05
N LYS A 314 -18.18 -17.76 -13.74
CA LYS A 314 -19.06 -18.34 -12.70
C LYS A 314 -19.18 -17.40 -11.52
N ARG A 315 -20.38 -17.38 -10.92
CA ARG A 315 -20.63 -16.65 -9.66
C ARG A 315 -19.73 -17.15 -8.54
N ILE A 316 -19.35 -16.25 -7.63
CA ILE A 316 -18.61 -16.60 -6.41
C ILE A 316 -19.37 -17.66 -5.61
N PHE A 317 -18.72 -18.80 -5.40
CA PHE A 317 -19.22 -19.87 -4.54
C PHE A 317 -19.12 -19.45 -3.07
N GLY A 318 -20.14 -19.78 -2.27
CA GLY A 318 -20.09 -19.51 -0.83
C GLY A 318 -20.05 -18.03 -0.44
N TYR A 319 -20.60 -17.11 -1.25
CA TYR A 319 -20.58 -15.66 -1.01
C TYR A 319 -20.88 -15.27 0.45
N SER A 320 -21.97 -15.78 1.03
CA SER A 320 -22.34 -15.43 2.41
C SER A 320 -21.31 -15.92 3.43
N ALA A 321 -20.76 -17.12 3.23
CA ALA A 321 -19.69 -17.63 4.06
C ALA A 321 -18.43 -16.76 3.93
N MET A 322 -18.07 -16.30 2.73
CA MET A 322 -16.94 -15.38 2.53
C MET A 322 -17.11 -14.04 3.24
N VAL A 323 -18.34 -13.48 3.23
CA VAL A 323 -18.65 -12.24 3.96
C VAL A 323 -18.51 -12.45 5.46
N VAL A 324 -19.13 -13.49 6.01
CA VAL A 324 -19.03 -13.83 7.44
C VAL A 324 -17.57 -14.07 7.84
N SER A 325 -16.79 -14.76 7.01
CA SER A 325 -15.37 -14.97 7.25
C SER A 325 -14.57 -13.66 7.32
N MET A 326 -14.87 -12.64 6.49
CA MET A 326 -14.19 -11.34 6.58
C MET A 326 -14.53 -10.61 7.88
N VAL A 327 -15.80 -10.63 8.28
CA VAL A 327 -16.22 -10.04 9.56
C VAL A 327 -15.55 -10.76 10.74
N ALA A 328 -15.48 -12.09 10.69
CA ALA A 328 -14.78 -12.88 11.71
C ALA A 328 -13.29 -12.53 11.79
N ILE A 329 -12.60 -12.37 10.65
CA ILE A 329 -11.19 -11.94 10.63
C ILE A 329 -11.04 -10.55 11.27
N ALA A 330 -11.92 -9.61 10.95
CA ALA A 330 -11.86 -8.26 11.49
C ALA A 330 -12.10 -8.18 13.00
N ILE A 331 -12.91 -9.08 13.57
CA ILE A 331 -13.08 -9.17 15.03
C ILE A 331 -11.83 -9.83 15.64
N LEU A 332 -11.40 -10.96 15.06
CA LEU A 332 -10.28 -11.73 15.59
C LEU A 332 -8.94 -10.98 15.49
N SER A 333 -8.77 -10.08 14.52
CA SER A 333 -7.53 -9.30 14.36
C SER A 333 -7.19 -8.45 15.58
N PHE A 334 -8.20 -8.08 16.39
CA PHE A 334 -8.03 -7.31 17.62
C PHE A 334 -7.88 -8.18 18.86
N VAL A 335 -7.66 -9.50 18.74
CA VAL A 335 -7.43 -10.40 19.89
C VAL A 335 -6.23 -11.35 19.67
N THR A 336 -5.30 -10.99 18.79
CA THR A 336 -4.18 -11.87 18.40
C THR A 336 -2.80 -11.22 18.46
N TRP A 337 -2.69 -9.90 18.68
CA TRP A 337 -1.44 -9.16 18.51
C TRP A 337 -0.26 -9.59 19.40
N VAL A 338 -0.50 -10.20 20.56
CA VAL A 338 0.57 -10.64 21.48
C VAL A 338 1.46 -11.72 20.88
N HIS A 339 1.02 -12.42 19.83
CA HIS A 339 1.87 -13.42 19.18
C HIS A 339 3.16 -12.87 18.58
N HIS A 340 3.27 -11.55 18.38
CA HIS A 340 4.50 -10.94 17.88
C HIS A 340 5.59 -10.82 18.94
N PHE A 341 5.28 -11.11 20.21
CA PHE A 341 6.19 -10.96 21.33
C PHE A 341 5.97 -12.03 22.40
N PHE A 342 5.64 -13.27 22.01
CA PHE A 342 5.57 -14.39 22.95
C PHE A 342 6.86 -14.58 23.77
N THR A 343 8.00 -14.18 23.20
CA THR A 343 9.34 -14.21 23.79
C THR A 343 9.61 -13.09 24.81
N MET A 344 8.67 -12.17 25.04
CA MET A 344 8.82 -11.04 25.98
C MET A 344 8.48 -11.40 27.44
N GLY A 345 8.25 -12.68 27.74
CA GLY A 345 8.12 -13.18 29.11
C GLY A 345 6.72 -13.08 29.73
N ALA A 346 5.68 -12.92 28.90
CA ALA A 346 4.29 -13.01 29.39
C ALA A 346 3.99 -14.40 29.97
N GLY A 347 3.05 -14.46 30.92
CA GLY A 347 2.69 -15.71 31.60
C GLY A 347 2.10 -16.77 30.65
N PRO A 348 2.21 -18.08 30.98
CA PRO A 348 1.77 -19.16 30.10
C PRO A 348 0.29 -19.08 29.69
N GLY A 349 -0.58 -18.58 30.58
CA GLY A 349 -2.01 -18.38 30.28
C GLY A 349 -2.25 -17.35 29.18
N VAL A 350 -1.50 -16.23 29.20
CA VAL A 350 -1.57 -15.19 28.17
C VAL A 350 -1.09 -15.75 26.83
N ASN A 351 0.10 -16.36 26.80
CA ASN A 351 0.66 -16.93 25.57
C ASN A 351 -0.25 -18.01 24.98
N SER A 352 -0.85 -18.85 25.82
CA SER A 352 -1.80 -19.89 25.36
C SER A 352 -3.07 -19.28 24.77
N PHE A 353 -3.66 -18.27 25.41
CA PHE A 353 -4.84 -17.58 24.89
C PHE A 353 -4.58 -16.94 23.51
N PHE A 354 -3.47 -16.20 23.39
CA PHE A 354 -3.10 -15.53 22.15
C PHE A 354 -2.64 -16.51 21.07
N GLY A 355 -2.05 -17.65 21.44
CA GLY A 355 -1.75 -18.73 20.49
C GLY A 355 -3.03 -19.36 19.91
N VAL A 356 -3.99 -19.72 20.76
CA VAL A 356 -5.27 -20.33 20.33
C VAL A 356 -6.10 -19.38 19.48
N SER A 357 -6.24 -18.12 19.90
CA SER A 357 -6.97 -17.10 19.12
C SER A 357 -6.32 -16.86 17.75
N THR A 358 -4.99 -16.86 17.67
CA THR A 358 -4.26 -16.74 16.40
C THR A 358 -4.53 -17.93 15.48
N MET A 359 -4.50 -19.15 16.01
CA MET A 359 -4.86 -20.34 15.23
C MET A 359 -6.31 -20.31 14.74
N ALA A 360 -7.24 -19.72 15.50
CA ALA A 360 -8.64 -19.59 15.09
C ALA A 360 -8.82 -18.74 13.82
N ILE A 361 -7.93 -17.80 13.52
CA ILE A 361 -7.97 -16.98 12.29
C ILE A 361 -7.73 -17.83 11.03
N ALA A 362 -7.04 -18.97 11.15
CA ALA A 362 -6.82 -19.86 10.01
C ALA A 362 -8.14 -20.41 9.44
N ILE A 363 -9.18 -20.56 10.26
CA ILE A 363 -10.47 -21.13 9.85
C ILE A 363 -11.20 -20.20 8.85
N PRO A 364 -11.51 -18.92 9.16
CA PRO A 364 -12.10 -18.00 8.19
C PRO A 364 -11.28 -17.85 6.90
N THR A 365 -9.96 -17.87 7.02
CA THR A 365 -9.04 -17.75 5.87
C THR A 365 -9.12 -19.00 4.98
N GLY A 366 -9.11 -20.19 5.58
CA GLY A 366 -9.28 -21.46 4.86
C GLY A 366 -10.60 -21.55 4.11
N VAL A 367 -11.70 -21.09 4.71
CA VAL A 367 -13.02 -21.02 4.04
C VAL A 367 -12.95 -20.23 2.73
N LYS A 368 -12.20 -19.11 2.69
CA LYS A 368 -12.03 -18.33 1.47
C LYS A 368 -11.27 -19.10 0.39
N VAL A 369 -10.19 -19.78 0.75
CA VAL A 369 -9.41 -20.60 -0.19
C VAL A 369 -10.27 -21.69 -0.83
N PHE A 370 -11.04 -22.43 -0.02
CA PHE A 370 -11.96 -23.44 -0.54
C PHE A 370 -13.05 -22.84 -1.44
N ASN A 371 -13.60 -21.68 -1.07
CA ASN A 371 -14.59 -21.00 -1.90
C ASN A 371 -14.03 -20.53 -3.24
N TRP A 372 -12.77 -20.10 -3.32
CA TRP A 372 -12.11 -19.81 -4.60
C TRP A 372 -11.95 -21.07 -5.46
N ILE A 373 -11.49 -22.18 -4.86
CA ILE A 373 -11.36 -23.47 -5.55
C ILE A 373 -12.73 -23.92 -6.10
N PHE A 374 -13.80 -23.82 -5.30
CA PHE A 374 -15.14 -24.19 -5.75
C PHE A 374 -15.77 -23.18 -6.73
N THR A 375 -15.31 -21.92 -6.73
CA THR A 375 -15.67 -20.94 -7.77
C THR A 375 -15.06 -21.35 -9.11
N MET A 376 -13.81 -21.80 -9.13
CA MET A 376 -13.16 -22.32 -10.34
C MET A 376 -13.70 -23.69 -10.76
N HIS A 377 -14.09 -24.53 -9.80
CA HIS A 377 -14.61 -25.87 -10.07
C HIS A 377 -15.88 -25.81 -10.93
N LYS A 378 -15.90 -26.57 -12.04
CA LYS A 378 -16.96 -26.54 -13.07
C LYS A 378 -17.17 -25.17 -13.74
N GLY A 379 -16.22 -24.24 -13.59
CA GLY A 379 -16.13 -23.03 -14.40
C GLY A 379 -15.42 -23.28 -15.73
N ARG A 380 -15.33 -22.25 -16.57
CA ARG A 380 -14.48 -22.24 -17.77
C ARG A 380 -13.31 -21.30 -17.51
N LEU A 381 -12.13 -21.85 -17.29
CA LEU A 381 -10.96 -21.05 -16.89
C LEU A 381 -10.29 -20.40 -18.10
N GLU A 382 -10.21 -19.08 -18.07
CA GLU A 382 -9.37 -18.29 -18.97
C GLU A 382 -8.08 -17.88 -18.29
N PHE A 383 -6.95 -18.41 -18.78
CA PHE A 383 -5.62 -18.13 -18.23
C PHE A 383 -5.05 -16.79 -18.73
N LYS A 384 -5.81 -15.71 -18.55
CA LYS A 384 -5.32 -14.33 -18.70
C LYS A 384 -4.30 -14.01 -17.60
N THR A 385 -3.47 -12.99 -17.83
CA THR A 385 -2.39 -12.65 -16.89
C THR A 385 -2.92 -12.35 -15.49
N ALA A 386 -4.03 -11.62 -15.37
CA ALA A 386 -4.66 -11.36 -14.07
C ALA A 386 -5.06 -12.66 -13.33
N MET A 387 -5.59 -13.65 -14.04
CA MET A 387 -5.95 -14.96 -13.49
C MET A 387 -4.72 -15.75 -13.05
N LEU A 388 -3.62 -15.71 -13.80
CA LEU A 388 -2.37 -16.39 -13.42
C LEU A 388 -1.83 -15.87 -12.07
N TRP A 389 -1.85 -14.55 -11.86
CA TRP A 389 -1.49 -13.96 -10.58
C TRP A 389 -2.40 -14.44 -9.44
N SER A 390 -3.72 -14.43 -9.65
CA SER A 390 -4.68 -14.96 -8.65
C SER A 390 -4.46 -16.45 -8.36
N LEU A 391 -4.14 -17.26 -9.38
CA LEU A 391 -3.78 -18.66 -9.20
C LEU A 391 -2.46 -18.83 -8.45
N GLY A 392 -1.48 -17.96 -8.69
CA GLY A 392 -0.21 -17.94 -7.96
C GLY A 392 -0.37 -17.59 -6.48
N VAL A 393 -1.36 -16.77 -6.12
CA VAL A 393 -1.63 -16.46 -4.71
C VAL A 393 -2.01 -17.72 -3.92
N ILE A 394 -2.89 -18.57 -4.45
CA ILE A 394 -3.45 -19.71 -3.71
C ILE A 394 -2.36 -20.62 -3.09
N PRO A 395 -1.42 -21.22 -3.84
CA PRO A 395 -0.41 -22.11 -3.27
C PRO A 395 0.62 -21.38 -2.41
N ASN A 396 1.10 -20.19 -2.83
CA ASN A 396 2.10 -19.45 -2.06
C ASN A 396 1.52 -18.97 -0.72
N PHE A 397 0.31 -18.42 -0.74
CA PHE A 397 -0.36 -17.97 0.46
C PHE A 397 -0.71 -19.14 1.38
N LEU A 398 -0.99 -20.34 0.85
CA LEU A 398 -1.15 -21.54 1.67
C LEU A 398 0.15 -21.95 2.38
N ILE A 399 1.29 -21.93 1.70
CA ILE A 399 2.60 -22.19 2.33
C ILE A 399 2.87 -21.16 3.44
N GLY A 400 2.62 -19.88 3.16
CA GLY A 400 2.70 -18.81 4.15
C GLY A 400 1.75 -19.02 5.32
N GLY A 401 0.49 -19.35 5.06
CA GLY A 401 -0.52 -19.59 6.09
C GLY A 401 -0.18 -20.77 7.00
N LEU A 402 0.30 -21.88 6.44
CA LEU A 402 0.70 -23.06 7.21
C LEU A 402 1.87 -22.75 8.15
N THR A 403 2.88 -22.03 7.65
CA THR A 403 4.03 -21.60 8.47
C THR A 403 3.63 -20.55 9.52
N GLY A 404 2.60 -19.75 9.28
CA GLY A 404 2.03 -18.83 10.25
C GLY A 404 1.30 -19.54 11.39
N VAL A 405 0.59 -20.62 11.10
CA VAL A 405 -0.02 -21.47 12.13
C VAL A 405 1.05 -22.10 13.02
N MET A 406 2.23 -22.42 12.46
CA MET A 406 3.37 -22.87 13.27
C MET A 406 3.80 -21.74 14.24
N LEU A 407 4.03 -20.52 13.73
CA LEU A 407 4.39 -19.35 14.54
C LEU A 407 3.34 -18.97 15.60
N ALA A 408 2.08 -19.36 15.41
CA ALA A 408 1.03 -19.18 16.42
C ALA A 408 1.18 -20.10 17.65
N VAL A 409 2.07 -21.09 17.62
CA VAL A 409 2.32 -22.03 18.73
C VAL A 409 3.47 -21.51 19.59
N PRO A 410 3.24 -20.95 20.80
CA PRO A 410 4.27 -20.25 21.56
C PRO A 410 5.54 -21.05 21.85
N PRO A 411 5.48 -22.35 22.26
CA PRO A 411 6.68 -23.16 22.46
C PRO A 411 7.54 -23.31 21.20
N ALA A 412 6.92 -23.32 20.03
CA ALA A 412 7.61 -23.43 18.77
C ALA A 412 8.12 -22.06 18.31
N ASP A 413 7.34 -20.99 18.52
CA ASP A 413 7.79 -19.61 18.30
C ASP A 413 9.10 -19.31 19.05
N TYR A 414 9.26 -19.77 20.29
CA TYR A 414 10.51 -19.57 21.03
C TYR A 414 11.78 -20.07 20.30
N GLN A 415 11.66 -21.03 19.38
CA GLN A 415 12.80 -21.54 18.61
C GLN A 415 13.10 -20.72 17.35
N TYR A 416 12.08 -20.25 16.65
CA TYR A 416 12.26 -19.58 15.35
C TYR A 416 11.81 -18.12 15.34
N HIS A 417 11.45 -17.55 16.50
CA HIS A 417 11.22 -16.14 16.70
C HIS A 417 12.45 -15.35 16.25
N ASN A 418 12.23 -14.35 15.40
CA ASN A 418 13.29 -13.55 14.76
C ASN A 418 14.36 -14.34 13.98
N SER A 419 14.13 -15.61 13.64
CA SER A 419 14.95 -16.30 12.65
C SER A 419 14.51 -15.96 11.22
N TYR A 420 15.28 -16.40 10.22
CA TYR A 420 14.87 -16.32 8.82
C TYR A 420 13.57 -17.07 8.51
N PHE A 421 13.10 -17.95 9.40
CA PHE A 421 11.79 -18.61 9.27
C PHE A 421 10.65 -17.58 9.35
N LEU A 422 10.72 -16.64 10.28
CA LEU A 422 9.74 -15.54 10.41
C LEU A 422 9.74 -14.67 9.14
N ILE A 423 10.93 -14.36 8.62
CA ILE A 423 11.09 -13.57 7.40
C ILE A 423 10.47 -14.32 6.21
N ALA A 424 10.80 -15.58 6.02
CA ALA A 424 10.25 -16.42 4.96
C ALA A 424 8.72 -16.51 5.05
N HIS A 425 8.18 -16.80 6.24
CA HIS A 425 6.75 -16.86 6.49
C HIS A 425 6.05 -15.58 6.04
N PHE A 426 6.51 -14.43 6.53
CA PHE A 426 5.88 -13.14 6.26
C PHE A 426 6.01 -12.73 4.79
N HIS A 427 7.11 -13.06 4.12
CA HIS A 427 7.25 -12.80 2.68
C HIS A 427 6.33 -13.72 1.86
N TYR A 428 6.09 -14.96 2.29
CA TYR A 428 5.08 -15.83 1.66
C TYR A 428 3.66 -15.33 1.81
N THR A 429 3.30 -14.74 2.94
CA THR A 429 1.95 -14.18 3.13
C THR A 429 1.79 -12.81 2.48
N LEU A 430 2.76 -11.90 2.62
CA LEU A 430 2.68 -10.55 2.09
C LEU A 430 3.00 -10.45 0.59
N ILE A 431 4.11 -11.04 0.12
CA ILE A 431 4.40 -11.02 -1.32
C ILE A 431 3.49 -12.00 -2.05
N GLY A 432 3.46 -13.25 -1.59
CA GLY A 432 2.63 -14.30 -2.19
C GLY A 432 1.12 -14.04 -2.10
N GLY A 433 0.67 -13.24 -1.13
CA GLY A 433 -0.71 -12.77 -1.02
C GLY A 433 -0.91 -11.40 -1.64
N THR A 434 -0.44 -10.35 -0.96
CA THR A 434 -0.71 -8.96 -1.31
C THR A 434 -0.06 -8.53 -2.61
N VAL A 435 1.24 -8.70 -2.81
CA VAL A 435 1.94 -8.19 -4.01
C VAL A 435 1.48 -8.91 -5.28
N PHE A 436 1.34 -10.24 -5.23
CA PHE A 436 0.75 -11.01 -6.33
C PHE A 436 -0.69 -10.53 -6.64
N GLY A 437 -1.48 -10.29 -5.60
CA GLY A 437 -2.82 -9.73 -5.75
C GLY A 437 -2.85 -8.32 -6.34
N VAL A 438 -1.90 -7.46 -5.97
CA VAL A 438 -1.72 -6.13 -6.56
C VAL A 438 -1.42 -6.25 -8.05
N PHE A 439 -0.52 -7.15 -8.46
CA PHE A 439 -0.28 -7.40 -9.88
C PHE A 439 -1.53 -7.96 -10.58
N SER A 440 -2.27 -8.88 -9.95
CA SER A 440 -3.56 -9.36 -10.46
C SER A 440 -4.53 -8.21 -10.73
N GLY A 441 -4.66 -7.29 -9.77
CA GLY A 441 -5.49 -6.08 -9.85
C GLY A 441 -5.04 -5.11 -10.92
N LEU A 442 -3.73 -4.87 -11.04
CA LEU A 442 -3.15 -4.02 -12.06
C LEU A 442 -3.51 -4.55 -13.44
N TYR A 443 -3.25 -5.83 -13.75
CA TYR A 443 -3.62 -6.42 -15.04
C TYR A 443 -5.14 -6.44 -15.28
N TYR A 444 -5.94 -6.61 -14.24
CA TYR A 444 -7.40 -6.67 -14.34
C TYR A 444 -8.00 -5.29 -14.65
N TRP A 445 -7.69 -4.26 -13.86
CA TRP A 445 -8.28 -2.92 -13.98
C TRP A 445 -7.47 -1.93 -14.82
N TRP A 446 -6.31 -2.33 -15.39
CA TRP A 446 -5.54 -1.46 -16.30
C TRP A 446 -6.38 -0.84 -17.42
N PRO A 447 -7.25 -1.60 -18.13
CA PRO A 447 -8.08 -1.01 -19.18
C PRO A 447 -9.06 0.02 -18.64
N LYS A 448 -9.60 -0.18 -17.43
CA LYS A 448 -10.51 0.79 -16.81
C LYS A 448 -9.81 2.09 -16.45
N MET A 449 -8.55 2.03 -16.01
CA MET A 449 -7.75 3.21 -15.67
C MET A 449 -7.23 3.97 -16.90
N PHE A 450 -6.76 3.25 -17.94
CA PHE A 450 -5.99 3.86 -19.03
C PHE A 450 -6.60 3.66 -20.43
N GLY A 451 -7.68 2.89 -20.58
CA GLY A 451 -8.33 2.60 -21.87
C GLY A 451 -7.53 1.67 -22.80
N VAL A 452 -6.44 1.07 -22.31
CA VAL A 452 -5.57 0.17 -23.09
C VAL A 452 -5.38 -1.15 -22.36
N LEU A 453 -5.13 -2.24 -23.09
CA LEU A 453 -4.80 -3.53 -22.50
C LEU A 453 -3.28 -3.70 -22.38
N LEU A 454 -2.83 -4.27 -21.26
CA LEU A 454 -1.44 -4.72 -21.11
C LEU A 454 -1.16 -5.93 -22.00
N ASN A 455 0.07 -6.07 -22.49
CA ASN A 455 0.44 -7.18 -23.36
C ASN A 455 0.46 -8.49 -22.56
N GLU A 456 -0.39 -9.43 -22.94
CA GLU A 456 -0.55 -10.73 -22.29
C GLU A 456 0.70 -11.63 -22.39
N LYS A 457 1.49 -11.54 -23.47
CA LYS A 457 2.73 -12.34 -23.59
C LYS A 457 3.80 -11.83 -22.62
N LEU A 458 4.00 -10.51 -22.56
CA LEU A 458 4.91 -9.90 -21.60
C LEU A 458 4.40 -10.08 -20.17
N GLY A 459 3.08 -10.04 -19.96
CA GLY A 459 2.44 -10.30 -18.67
C GLY A 459 2.71 -11.72 -18.15
N ARG A 460 2.67 -12.72 -19.03
CA ARG A 460 3.06 -14.10 -18.69
C ARG A 460 4.55 -14.24 -18.34
N TRP A 461 5.43 -13.56 -19.06
CA TRP A 461 6.86 -13.54 -18.73
C TRP A 461 7.10 -12.89 -17.37
N HIS A 462 6.47 -11.74 -17.12
CA HIS A 462 6.50 -11.08 -15.82
C HIS A 462 6.05 -12.04 -14.71
N PHE A 463 4.90 -12.71 -14.87
CA PHE A 463 4.38 -13.67 -13.90
C PHE A 463 5.36 -14.82 -13.62
N TRP A 464 5.80 -15.56 -14.65
CA TRP A 464 6.60 -16.76 -14.43
C TRP A 464 7.99 -16.45 -13.85
N THR A 465 8.64 -15.39 -14.34
CA THR A 465 9.94 -14.96 -13.79
C THR A 465 9.80 -14.54 -12.33
N PHE A 466 8.74 -13.81 -11.97
CA PHE A 466 8.49 -13.41 -10.58
C PHE A 466 8.13 -14.60 -9.70
N MET A 467 7.23 -15.48 -10.15
CA MET A 467 6.77 -16.66 -9.41
C MET A 467 7.90 -17.63 -9.06
N ILE A 468 8.77 -17.90 -10.04
CA ILE A 468 9.94 -18.75 -9.86
C ILE A 468 10.97 -18.05 -8.96
N GLY A 469 11.30 -16.79 -9.25
CA GLY A 469 12.23 -16.00 -8.44
C GLY A 469 11.80 -15.90 -6.98
N PHE A 470 10.51 -15.67 -6.73
CA PHE A 470 9.92 -15.58 -5.40
C PHE A 470 10.12 -16.87 -4.59
N ASN A 471 9.80 -18.04 -5.17
CA ASN A 471 9.96 -19.32 -4.46
C ASN A 471 11.44 -19.67 -4.26
N ILE A 472 12.30 -19.42 -5.25
CA ILE A 472 13.75 -19.61 -5.11
C ILE A 472 14.34 -18.66 -4.05
N CYS A 473 13.78 -17.46 -3.89
CA CYS A 473 14.24 -16.49 -2.91
C CYS A 473 13.89 -16.93 -1.49
N PHE A 474 12.61 -17.15 -1.21
CA PHE A 474 12.11 -17.25 0.17
C PHE A 474 11.94 -18.68 0.67
N PHE A 475 11.73 -19.68 -0.20
CA PHE A 475 11.61 -21.07 0.28
C PHE A 475 12.89 -21.54 0.98
N PRO A 476 14.10 -21.26 0.45
CA PRO A 476 15.34 -21.64 1.12
C PRO A 476 15.53 -20.96 2.49
N GLN A 477 14.90 -19.80 2.70
CA GLN A 477 15.01 -19.07 3.96
C GLN A 477 14.29 -19.78 5.12
N PHE A 478 13.28 -20.62 4.85
CA PHE A 478 12.73 -21.49 5.90
C PHE A 478 13.80 -22.42 6.48
N PHE A 479 14.66 -22.99 5.62
CA PHE A 479 15.78 -23.82 6.07
C PHE A 479 16.82 -22.99 6.82
N LEU A 480 17.17 -21.79 6.34
CA LEU A 480 18.08 -20.89 7.07
C LEU A 480 17.57 -20.59 8.49
N GLY A 481 16.25 -20.37 8.63
CA GLY A 481 15.62 -20.18 9.93
C GLY A 481 15.76 -21.39 10.85
N PHE A 482 15.53 -22.61 10.34
CA PHE A 482 15.74 -23.84 11.10
C PHE A 482 17.21 -24.14 11.42
N MET A 483 18.13 -23.68 10.58
CA MET A 483 19.57 -23.77 10.81
C MET A 483 20.10 -22.73 11.79
N GLY A 484 19.23 -21.86 12.34
CA GLY A 484 19.58 -20.88 13.37
C GLY A 484 20.04 -19.51 12.85
N MET A 485 19.89 -19.22 11.55
CA MET A 485 20.22 -17.89 11.03
C MET A 485 19.16 -16.88 11.50
N THR A 486 19.58 -15.88 12.28
CA THR A 486 18.71 -14.81 12.77
C THR A 486 18.56 -13.68 11.73
N ARG A 487 17.46 -12.93 11.80
CA ARG A 487 17.23 -11.75 10.95
C ARG A 487 18.18 -10.60 11.32
N ARG A 488 18.27 -9.60 10.42
CA ARG A 488 19.02 -8.33 10.64
C ARG A 488 20.51 -8.52 10.90
N MET A 489 21.10 -9.61 10.40
CA MET A 489 22.56 -9.77 10.37
C MET A 489 23.07 -9.29 9.02
N TYR A 490 23.98 -8.30 9.01
CA TYR A 490 24.58 -7.79 7.78
C TYR A 490 25.61 -8.76 7.17
N THR A 491 26.13 -9.71 7.95
CA THR A 491 27.08 -10.73 7.49
C THR A 491 26.98 -12.02 8.31
N TYR A 492 27.59 -13.10 7.83
CA TYR A 492 27.61 -14.39 8.52
C TYR A 492 28.91 -15.18 8.28
N PRO A 493 29.36 -16.02 9.23
CA PRO A 493 30.56 -16.84 9.07
C PRO A 493 30.38 -18.00 8.07
N ALA A 494 31.47 -18.38 7.39
CA ALA A 494 31.45 -19.46 6.39
C ALA A 494 31.20 -20.87 6.98
N GLY A 495 31.51 -21.09 8.26
CA GLY A 495 31.50 -22.42 8.89
C GLY A 495 30.11 -23.00 9.21
N TYR A 496 29.03 -22.21 9.12
CA TYR A 496 27.68 -22.65 9.51
C TYR A 496 26.88 -23.32 8.38
N GLY A 497 27.43 -23.43 7.17
CA GLY A 497 26.74 -24.03 6.02
C GLY A 497 25.64 -23.17 5.39
N TRP A 498 25.46 -21.93 5.84
CA TRP A 498 24.43 -21.00 5.33
C TRP A 498 24.75 -20.41 3.95
N GLY A 499 26.00 -20.49 3.50
CA GLY A 499 26.49 -19.79 2.30
C GLY A 499 25.74 -20.17 1.02
N VAL A 500 25.61 -21.46 0.72
CA VAL A 500 24.92 -21.93 -0.49
C VAL A 500 23.44 -21.55 -0.48
N VAL A 501 22.78 -21.71 0.68
CA VAL A 501 21.35 -21.42 0.83
C VAL A 501 21.06 -19.93 0.67
N ASN A 502 21.93 -19.07 1.21
CA ASN A 502 21.88 -17.63 0.98
C ASN A 502 22.13 -17.27 -0.49
N LEU A 503 23.12 -17.86 -1.16
CA LEU A 503 23.37 -17.59 -2.57
C LEU A 503 22.16 -17.92 -3.44
N ILE A 504 21.51 -19.08 -3.21
CA ILE A 504 20.28 -19.46 -3.91
C ILE A 504 19.18 -18.41 -3.66
N SER A 505 19.00 -18.01 -2.41
CA SER A 505 18.04 -16.96 -2.04
C SER A 505 18.31 -15.65 -2.79
N THR A 506 19.58 -15.26 -2.91
CA THR A 506 19.99 -14.06 -3.66
C THR A 506 19.67 -14.19 -5.16
N ILE A 507 19.96 -15.33 -5.78
CA ILE A 507 19.59 -15.57 -7.20
C ILE A 507 18.08 -15.39 -7.40
N GLY A 508 17.25 -15.94 -6.50
CA GLY A 508 15.80 -15.75 -6.53
C GLY A 508 15.38 -14.28 -6.44
N ALA A 509 16.02 -13.50 -5.57
CA ALA A 509 15.75 -12.07 -5.45
C ALA A 509 16.06 -11.31 -6.75
N PHE A 510 17.21 -11.57 -7.38
CA PHE A 510 17.57 -10.93 -8.65
C PHE A 510 16.63 -11.33 -9.80
N LEU A 511 16.10 -12.56 -9.80
CA LEU A 511 15.05 -12.96 -10.75
C LEU A 511 13.77 -12.12 -10.58
N MET A 512 13.36 -11.81 -9.34
CA MET A 512 12.24 -10.89 -9.09
C MET A 512 12.54 -9.48 -9.59
N GLY A 513 13.80 -9.01 -9.46
CA GLY A 513 14.26 -7.75 -10.04
C GLY A 513 14.13 -7.72 -11.57
N VAL A 514 14.53 -8.79 -12.25
CA VAL A 514 14.33 -8.93 -13.71
C VAL A 514 12.84 -8.93 -14.07
N ALA A 515 11.99 -9.57 -13.28
CA ALA A 515 10.56 -9.59 -13.51
C ALA A 515 9.94 -8.18 -13.41
N PHE A 516 10.41 -7.33 -12.49
CA PHE A 516 9.99 -5.92 -12.42
C PHE A 516 10.38 -5.13 -13.67
N ILE A 517 11.56 -5.38 -14.25
CA ILE A 517 11.97 -4.75 -15.52
C ILE A 517 11.02 -5.16 -16.65
N ILE A 518 10.64 -6.44 -16.73
CA ILE A 518 9.67 -6.94 -17.72
C ILE A 518 8.31 -6.25 -17.53
N PHE A 519 7.87 -6.03 -16.29
CA PHE A 519 6.63 -5.33 -15.98
C PHE A 519 6.65 -3.88 -16.47
N VAL A 520 7.70 -3.12 -16.14
CA VAL A 520 7.86 -1.73 -16.60
C VAL A 520 7.91 -1.66 -18.12
N TYR A 521 8.65 -2.57 -18.76
CA TYR A 521 8.68 -2.66 -20.22
C TYR A 521 7.29 -2.95 -20.82
N ASN A 522 6.48 -3.80 -20.18
CA ASN A 522 5.10 -4.07 -20.61
C ASN A 522 4.24 -2.80 -20.55
N ILE A 523 4.32 -2.03 -19.46
CA ILE A 523 3.62 -0.73 -19.35
C ILE A 523 4.01 0.18 -20.50
N LEU A 524 5.32 0.37 -20.73
CA LEU A 524 5.83 1.28 -21.77
C LEU A 524 5.43 0.81 -23.18
N TRP A 525 5.50 -0.50 -23.44
CA TRP A 525 5.11 -1.08 -24.71
C TRP A 525 3.59 -0.92 -24.95
N SER A 526 2.76 -1.25 -23.96
CA SER A 526 1.30 -1.15 -24.08
C SER A 526 0.78 0.28 -24.12
N ALA A 527 1.45 1.24 -23.48
CA ALA A 527 1.11 2.64 -23.60
C ALA A 527 1.22 3.14 -25.06
N ARG A 528 2.13 2.55 -25.86
CA ARG A 528 2.36 2.94 -27.25
C ARG A 528 1.66 2.06 -28.29
N TYR A 529 1.58 0.76 -28.03
CA TYR A 529 1.15 -0.26 -28.99
C TYR A 529 0.01 -1.15 -28.49
N GLY A 530 -0.49 -0.90 -27.27
CA GLY A 530 -1.56 -1.69 -26.67
C GLY A 530 -2.88 -1.54 -27.40
N GLU A 531 -3.66 -2.62 -27.44
CA GLU A 531 -5.02 -2.61 -27.93
C GLU A 531 -5.89 -1.70 -27.03
N ARG A 532 -6.74 -0.88 -27.64
CA ARG A 532 -7.65 0.01 -26.91
C ARG A 532 -8.94 -0.71 -26.59
N ASP A 533 -9.41 -0.53 -25.37
CA ASP A 533 -10.74 -1.01 -24.98
C ASP A 533 -11.81 -0.07 -25.54
N THR A 534 -12.57 -0.54 -26.51
CA THR A 534 -13.67 0.20 -27.15
C THR A 534 -15.04 -0.17 -26.60
N THR A 535 -15.14 -1.24 -25.79
CA THR A 535 -16.42 -1.74 -25.28
C THR A 535 -16.70 -1.27 -23.85
N GLY A 536 -15.64 -1.04 -23.07
CA GLY A 536 -15.74 -0.78 -21.63
C GLY A 536 -15.76 -2.06 -20.78
N ASP A 537 -15.90 -3.23 -21.43
CA ASP A 537 -15.96 -4.56 -20.84
C ASP A 537 -15.07 -5.55 -21.63
N PRO A 538 -13.73 -5.47 -21.47
CA PRO A 538 -12.79 -6.29 -22.24
C PRO A 538 -12.72 -7.74 -21.73
N TRP A 539 -13.32 -8.01 -20.57
CA TRP A 539 -13.21 -9.30 -19.87
C TRP A 539 -14.54 -10.06 -19.73
N ASP A 540 -15.63 -9.52 -20.30
CA ASP A 540 -16.99 -10.01 -20.04
C ASP A 540 -17.31 -10.04 -18.53
N GLY A 541 -16.97 -8.96 -17.83
CA GLY A 541 -17.10 -8.78 -16.38
C GLY A 541 -18.53 -8.87 -15.85
N ARG A 542 -18.65 -9.03 -14.54
CA ARG A 542 -19.95 -9.30 -13.87
C ARG A 542 -20.53 -8.11 -13.11
N THR A 543 -19.69 -7.14 -12.80
CA THR A 543 -19.92 -6.02 -11.86
C THR A 543 -20.01 -4.66 -12.60
N LEU A 544 -20.53 -3.63 -11.93
CA LEU A 544 -20.95 -2.35 -12.55
C LEU A 544 -19.82 -1.52 -13.14
N GLU A 545 -18.57 -1.68 -12.70
CA GLU A 545 -17.42 -0.97 -13.25
C GLU A 545 -17.21 -1.28 -14.74
N TRP A 546 -17.58 -2.49 -15.18
CA TRP A 546 -17.50 -2.92 -16.57
C TRP A 546 -18.70 -2.46 -17.42
N ALA A 547 -19.70 -1.82 -16.81
CA ALA A 547 -20.83 -1.23 -17.54
C ALA A 547 -20.52 0.19 -18.08
N THR A 548 -19.36 0.75 -17.71
CA THR A 548 -18.91 2.08 -18.11
C THR A 548 -17.85 2.02 -19.20
N THR A 549 -17.57 3.12 -19.90
CA THR A 549 -16.43 3.21 -20.84
C THR A 549 -15.09 2.99 -20.16
N SER A 550 -14.05 2.79 -20.97
CA SER A 550 -12.68 2.67 -20.51
C SER A 550 -11.80 3.72 -21.22
N PRO A 551 -11.35 4.79 -20.54
CA PRO A 551 -11.64 5.13 -19.14
C PRO A 551 -13.11 5.54 -18.90
N ALA A 552 -13.55 5.46 -17.64
CA ALA A 552 -14.87 5.91 -17.23
C ALA A 552 -14.98 7.45 -17.32
N PRO A 553 -16.17 8.01 -17.65
CA PRO A 553 -16.36 9.46 -17.68
C PRO A 553 -16.21 10.04 -16.26
N HIS A 554 -15.96 11.35 -16.16
CA HIS A 554 -15.69 11.98 -14.85
C HIS A 554 -16.86 11.82 -13.86
N TYR A 555 -18.11 11.78 -14.35
CA TYR A 555 -19.33 11.55 -13.55
C TYR A 555 -19.67 10.06 -13.31
N ASN A 556 -18.87 9.11 -13.82
CA ASN A 556 -19.09 7.67 -13.85
C ASN A 556 -20.36 7.20 -14.59
N PHE A 557 -21.53 7.46 -14.00
CA PHE A 557 -22.84 7.05 -14.50
C PHE A 557 -23.71 8.28 -14.75
N ALA A 558 -24.16 8.44 -16.00
CA ALA A 558 -25.09 9.50 -16.37
C ALA A 558 -26.41 9.35 -15.60
N ILE A 559 -26.96 8.13 -15.60
CA ILE A 559 -28.11 7.71 -14.79
C ILE A 559 -27.64 6.66 -13.79
N ILE A 560 -27.96 6.86 -12.50
CA ILE A 560 -27.60 5.91 -11.45
C ILE A 560 -28.35 4.59 -11.69
N PRO A 561 -27.64 3.44 -11.78
CA PRO A 561 -28.28 2.16 -12.07
C PRO A 561 -29.17 1.71 -10.90
N THR A 562 -30.22 0.95 -11.20
CA THR A 562 -31.03 0.28 -10.18
C THR A 562 -30.65 -1.19 -10.09
N VAL A 563 -30.08 -1.59 -8.95
CA VAL A 563 -29.50 -2.93 -8.76
C VAL A 563 -30.58 -3.94 -8.35
N LYS A 564 -30.79 -4.95 -9.18
CA LYS A 564 -31.80 -6.00 -8.96
C LYS A 564 -31.23 -7.32 -8.40
N GLY A 565 -29.91 -7.52 -8.49
CA GLY A 565 -29.25 -8.74 -8.02
C GLY A 565 -27.76 -8.52 -7.72
N ARG A 566 -27.06 -9.59 -7.34
CA ARG A 566 -25.65 -9.54 -6.90
C ARG A 566 -24.69 -9.18 -8.04
N ASP A 567 -24.77 -9.90 -9.14
CA ASP A 567 -23.97 -9.62 -10.34
C ASP A 567 -24.76 -8.66 -11.23
N ALA A 568 -24.79 -7.38 -10.86
CA ALA A 568 -25.70 -6.41 -11.46
C ALA A 568 -25.50 -6.30 -12.98
N TRP A 569 -24.26 -6.11 -13.44
CA TRP A 569 -23.97 -5.97 -14.87
C TRP A 569 -24.22 -7.26 -15.64
N TRP A 570 -23.88 -8.42 -15.07
CA TRP A 570 -24.17 -9.71 -15.69
C TRP A 570 -25.66 -9.92 -15.94
N LEU A 571 -26.51 -9.56 -14.98
CA LEU A 571 -27.97 -9.67 -15.14
C LEU A 571 -28.50 -8.68 -16.18
N MET A 572 -27.95 -7.46 -16.22
CA MET A 572 -28.33 -6.47 -17.23
C MET A 572 -28.01 -6.97 -18.64
N LYS A 573 -26.81 -7.55 -18.85
CA LYS A 573 -26.43 -8.18 -20.12
C LYS A 573 -27.38 -9.31 -20.53
N GLN A 574 -27.73 -10.21 -19.59
CA GLN A 574 -28.65 -11.31 -19.87
C GLN A 574 -30.07 -10.85 -20.23
N ASN A 575 -30.52 -9.74 -19.66
CA ASN A 575 -31.84 -9.17 -19.91
C ASN A 575 -31.86 -8.19 -21.10
N GLY A 576 -30.70 -7.87 -21.71
CA GLY A 576 -30.59 -6.82 -22.73
C GLY A 576 -30.88 -5.41 -22.18
N GLU A 577 -30.67 -5.19 -20.88
CA GLU A 577 -30.88 -3.88 -20.23
C GLU A 577 -29.68 -2.95 -20.48
N SER A 578 -29.95 -1.68 -20.81
CA SER A 578 -28.91 -0.64 -20.89
C SER A 578 -28.56 -0.11 -19.51
N ILE A 579 -27.30 0.31 -19.33
CA ILE A 579 -26.84 0.97 -18.09
C ILE A 579 -27.57 2.29 -17.81
N ASN A 580 -27.97 3.00 -18.87
CA ASN A 580 -28.75 4.24 -18.79
C ASN A 580 -30.26 4.00 -18.59
N GLY A 581 -30.67 2.76 -18.34
CA GLY A 581 -32.07 2.38 -18.15
C GLY A 581 -32.86 2.25 -19.47
N PRO A 582 -34.21 2.28 -19.41
CA PRO A 582 -35.05 2.22 -20.59
C PRO A 582 -34.77 3.37 -21.56
N LYS A 583 -34.87 3.11 -22.87
CA LYS A 583 -34.73 4.17 -23.88
C LYS A 583 -35.75 5.28 -23.64
N GLY A 584 -35.30 6.54 -23.67
CA GLY A 584 -36.16 7.72 -23.51
C GLY A 584 -36.20 8.33 -22.10
N VAL A 585 -35.45 7.82 -21.13
CA VAL A 585 -35.25 8.52 -19.85
C VAL A 585 -34.37 9.77 -20.10
N PRO A 586 -34.85 10.99 -19.81
CA PRO A 586 -34.06 12.20 -20.06
C PRO A 586 -32.91 12.31 -19.07
N PHE A 587 -31.75 12.72 -19.57
CA PHE A 587 -30.62 13.09 -18.71
C PHE A 587 -30.96 14.36 -17.91
N ARG A 588 -30.32 14.49 -16.76
CA ARG A 588 -30.46 15.64 -15.86
C ARG A 588 -29.09 16.22 -15.58
N PRO A 589 -28.99 17.53 -15.30
CA PRO A 589 -27.72 18.12 -14.86
C PRO A 589 -27.13 17.36 -13.68
N ILE A 590 -25.82 17.11 -13.72
CA ILE A 590 -25.12 16.33 -12.70
C ILE A 590 -24.31 17.27 -11.82
N HIS A 591 -24.63 17.28 -10.53
CA HIS A 591 -23.83 17.96 -9.52
C HIS A 591 -22.52 17.21 -9.29
N MET A 592 -21.39 17.93 -9.37
CA MET A 592 -20.04 17.42 -9.13
C MET A 592 -19.22 18.40 -8.28
N PRO A 593 -18.25 17.90 -7.49
CA PRO A 593 -17.34 18.76 -6.72
C PRO A 593 -16.35 19.50 -7.63
N ASN A 594 -15.92 20.68 -7.19
CA ASN A 594 -14.87 21.45 -7.85
C ASN A 594 -13.47 20.92 -7.49
N ASN A 595 -12.52 21.10 -8.41
CA ASN A 595 -11.10 20.90 -8.11
C ASN A 595 -10.61 21.94 -7.09
N SER A 596 -9.65 21.57 -6.26
CA SER A 596 -9.09 22.46 -5.24
C SER A 596 -7.59 22.24 -5.08
N GLY A 597 -6.80 23.32 -5.09
CA GLY A 597 -5.37 23.28 -4.78
C GLY A 597 -5.04 23.31 -3.28
N ARG A 598 -6.04 23.52 -2.42
CA ARG A 598 -5.85 23.58 -0.97
C ARG A 598 -5.34 22.28 -0.35
N PRO A 599 -5.81 21.08 -0.75
CA PRO A 599 -5.26 19.82 -0.26
C PRO A 599 -3.74 19.70 -0.49
N PHE A 600 -3.27 20.08 -1.69
CA PHE A 600 -1.86 20.08 -2.02
C PHE A 600 -1.06 21.05 -1.14
N ILE A 601 -1.53 22.30 -1.02
CA ILE A 601 -0.87 23.34 -0.21
C ILE A 601 -0.84 22.96 1.26
N MET A 602 -1.95 22.47 1.81
CA MET A 602 -2.06 22.07 3.20
C MET A 602 -1.09 20.92 3.52
N SER A 603 -1.00 19.92 2.66
CA SER A 603 -0.06 18.80 2.86
C SER A 603 1.40 19.21 2.67
N ALA A 604 1.70 20.19 1.81
CA ALA A 604 3.02 20.80 1.74
C ALA A 604 3.40 21.54 3.04
N LEU A 605 2.43 22.15 3.72
CA LEU A 605 2.63 22.77 5.03
C LEU A 605 2.83 21.72 6.13
N PHE A 606 2.14 20.57 6.05
CA PHE A 606 2.44 19.40 6.90
C PHE A 606 3.86 18.89 6.66
N PHE A 607 4.35 18.87 5.43
CA PHE A 607 5.73 18.53 5.11
C PHE A 607 6.74 19.49 5.77
N ILE A 608 6.49 20.81 5.67
CA ILE A 608 7.32 21.83 6.32
C ILE A 608 7.30 21.66 7.84
N MET A 609 6.12 21.45 8.41
CA MET A 609 5.96 21.16 9.84
C MET A 609 6.75 19.91 10.24
N GLY A 610 6.63 18.85 9.43
CA GLY A 610 7.31 17.58 9.66
C GLY A 610 8.83 17.70 9.62
N ALA A 611 9.39 18.38 8.61
CA ALA A 611 10.82 18.70 8.56
C ALA A 611 11.28 19.51 9.79
N GLY A 612 10.41 20.40 10.30
CA GLY A 612 10.62 21.12 11.56
C GLY A 612 10.78 20.19 12.77
N PHE A 613 9.93 19.17 12.90
CA PHE A 613 10.08 18.16 13.97
C PHE A 613 11.31 17.28 13.76
N VAL A 614 11.55 16.79 12.54
CA VAL A 614 12.69 15.91 12.23
C VAL A 614 14.02 16.49 12.71
N PHE A 615 14.25 17.77 12.41
CA PHE A 615 15.50 18.46 12.76
C PHE A 615 15.40 19.35 14.01
N GLN A 616 14.28 19.30 14.74
CA GLN A 616 13.99 20.17 15.88
C GLN A 616 14.10 21.68 15.55
N TRP A 617 13.79 22.04 14.31
CA TRP A 617 13.71 23.43 13.85
C TRP A 617 12.34 24.02 14.20
N TRP A 618 12.16 24.38 15.46
CA TRP A 618 10.88 24.80 16.04
C TRP A 618 10.19 25.95 15.31
N ILE A 619 10.95 26.92 14.78
CA ILE A 619 10.38 28.03 13.99
C ILE A 619 9.72 27.47 12.72
N LEU A 620 10.37 26.52 12.04
CA LEU A 620 9.83 25.89 10.84
C LEU A 620 8.60 25.05 11.17
N ALA A 621 8.63 24.31 12.27
CA ALA A 621 7.50 23.54 12.78
C ALA A 621 6.28 24.43 13.05
N ILE A 622 6.48 25.56 13.75
CA ILE A 622 5.43 26.53 14.07
C ILE A 622 4.87 27.18 12.79
N VAL A 623 5.72 27.57 11.84
CA VAL A 623 5.28 28.15 10.56
C VAL A 623 4.43 27.16 9.77
N GLY A 624 4.85 25.89 9.68
CA GLY A 624 4.06 24.84 9.05
C GLY A 624 2.70 24.63 9.74
N PHE A 625 2.70 24.53 11.06
CA PHE A 625 1.49 24.36 11.87
C PHE A 625 0.49 25.52 11.71
N VAL A 626 0.95 26.76 11.85
CA VAL A 626 0.12 27.96 11.65
C VAL A 626 -0.40 28.02 10.22
N GLY A 627 0.41 27.65 9.23
CA GLY A 627 -0.02 27.54 7.84
C GLY A 627 -1.17 26.54 7.65
N VAL A 628 -1.08 25.35 8.25
CA VAL A 628 -2.17 24.35 8.22
C VAL A 628 -3.45 24.93 8.83
N LEU A 629 -3.37 25.59 9.98
CA LEU A 629 -4.53 26.23 10.62
C LEU A 629 -5.16 27.32 9.74
N ILE A 630 -4.34 28.13 9.06
CA ILE A 630 -4.83 29.14 8.11
C ILE A 630 -5.55 28.47 6.94
N CYS A 631 -5.01 27.40 6.36
CA CYS A 631 -5.68 26.65 5.29
C CYS A 631 -7.02 26.07 5.76
N MET A 632 -7.09 25.53 6.97
CA MET A 632 -8.34 25.02 7.55
C MET A 632 -9.35 26.15 7.77
N ALA A 633 -8.91 27.29 8.31
CA ALA A 633 -9.76 28.47 8.50
C ALA A 633 -10.29 28.98 7.15
N GLN A 634 -9.44 29.13 6.14
CA GLN A 634 -9.85 29.54 4.79
C GLN A 634 -10.84 28.56 4.13
N ARG A 635 -10.72 27.27 4.40
CA ARG A 635 -11.70 26.26 3.94
C ARG A 635 -13.07 26.47 4.59
N SER A 636 -13.13 26.89 5.84
CA SER A 636 -14.42 27.15 6.51
C SER A 636 -15.22 28.32 5.90
N PHE A 637 -14.57 29.20 5.11
CA PHE A 637 -15.20 30.33 4.42
C PHE A 637 -15.44 30.09 2.91
N GLU A 638 -15.26 28.86 2.42
CA GLU A 638 -15.49 28.51 1.00
C GLU A 638 -16.91 27.98 0.81
N TYR A 639 -17.72 28.73 0.06
CA TYR A 639 -19.13 28.41 -0.19
C TYR A 639 -19.41 27.91 -1.61
N ASP A 640 -18.48 28.10 -2.56
CA ASP A 640 -18.59 27.67 -3.95
C ASP A 640 -17.69 26.45 -4.21
N ASP A 641 -18.16 25.28 -3.78
CA ASP A 641 -17.37 24.05 -3.76
C ASP A 641 -17.81 23.00 -4.80
N SER A 642 -18.76 23.36 -5.67
CA SER A 642 -19.33 22.42 -6.64
C SER A 642 -19.87 23.12 -7.89
N HIS A 643 -20.06 22.34 -8.96
CA HIS A 643 -20.62 22.78 -10.22
C HIS A 643 -21.65 21.77 -10.76
N TYR A 644 -22.39 22.17 -11.78
CA TYR A 644 -23.29 21.29 -12.53
C TYR A 644 -22.76 21.04 -13.93
N ILE A 645 -22.69 19.78 -14.32
CA ILE A 645 -22.45 19.37 -15.70
C ILE A 645 -23.77 19.52 -16.48
N PRO A 646 -23.79 20.28 -17.59
CA PRO A 646 -24.99 20.49 -18.38
C PRO A 646 -25.39 19.23 -19.15
N VAL A 647 -26.68 19.11 -19.50
CA VAL A 647 -27.23 17.93 -20.18
C VAL A 647 -26.60 17.72 -21.56
N GLU A 648 -26.30 18.81 -22.26
CA GLU A 648 -25.70 18.79 -23.59
C GLU A 648 -24.31 18.13 -23.57
N GLU A 649 -23.54 18.35 -22.50
CA GLU A 649 -22.24 17.70 -22.32
C GLU A 649 -22.40 16.21 -22.07
N ILE A 650 -23.35 15.82 -21.21
CA ILE A 650 -23.65 14.41 -20.91
C ILE A 650 -24.07 13.69 -22.19
N GLU A 651 -25.01 14.25 -22.95
CA GLU A 651 -25.47 13.68 -24.23
C GLU A 651 -24.32 13.50 -25.21
N LYS A 652 -23.46 14.52 -25.34
CA LYS A 652 -22.28 14.44 -26.20
C LYS A 652 -21.32 13.33 -25.77
N THR A 653 -21.06 13.19 -24.48
CA THR A 653 -20.18 12.13 -23.94
C THR A 653 -20.77 10.74 -24.11
N GLU A 654 -22.07 10.56 -23.83
CA GLU A 654 -22.77 9.29 -23.99
C GLU A 654 -22.93 8.90 -25.48
N ALA A 655 -23.15 9.86 -26.38
CA ALA A 655 -23.19 9.63 -27.82
C ALA A 655 -21.82 9.18 -28.36
N ALA A 656 -20.75 9.86 -27.95
CA ALA A 656 -19.38 9.49 -28.34
C ALA A 656 -18.99 8.09 -27.85
N ALA A 657 -19.60 7.63 -26.74
CA ALA A 657 -19.45 6.29 -26.20
C ALA A 657 -20.37 5.23 -26.83
N GLY A 658 -21.26 5.62 -27.77
CA GLY A 658 -22.23 4.71 -28.37
C GLY A 658 -23.33 4.23 -27.41
N ARG A 659 -23.63 5.00 -26.36
CA ARG A 659 -24.61 4.64 -25.30
C ARG A 659 -25.94 5.40 -25.38
N LEU A 660 -26.20 6.06 -26.51
CA LEU A 660 -27.45 6.76 -26.84
C LEU A 660 -28.26 6.03 -27.92
#